data_AF-C8VB77-F1
#
_entry.id   AF-C8VB77-F1
#
_cell.length_a   1.000
_cell.length_b   1.000
_cell.length_c   1.000
_cell.angle_alpha   90.00
_cell.angle_beta   90.00
_cell.angle_gamma   90.00
#
_symmetry.space_group_name_H-M   'P 1'
#
loop_
_entity.id
_entity.type
_entity.pdbx_description
1 polymer ?
#
loop_
_entity_poly.entity_id
_entity_poly.type
_entity_poly.pdbx_seq_one_letter_code
_entity_poly.pdbx_strand_id
1 'polypeptide(L)'
;MRNITRPLARSMSTTPPRKAMPSALTFDLHRKCSTTKARASTLHLPHGSVSLPIFMPVATQASLKGLTYDQLKQTGCMLCLNNTYHLGLKPGQAVLDEVGGAHALQGWNRNILTDSGGFQMVSLLELAEVTEEGVRFLSPHDGTPMLLTPEHSISLQNSIGSDIIMQLDDVIATTSPDHERIHEAMERSVRWLDRCIAAHKTPETQNLFCIIQGGLDLELRKRCCAEMVARDTPGIAIGGLSGGEAKEDFCKVVDTCTGLLPEYKPRYVMGVGYQEDLIVGVALGADMFDCVWPTRTAPREEGGSGITRAYLHHLAAKETAGAHLIESSTTGYKMTVSLDTPRENATTATAGPQPPAHNPSHEEHQYLNLIRQILAEGEHRPDRTGTGTRSIFAPNPMRFSLSKPSPTNPSTKIPILPLLTTKRVFLRAVLAELLWFISGSTSSIPLSEAGIKIWDGNGSREFLDKVGLSHREVGDLGPVYGFQWRHFGAEYVDAHTDYTGQGVDQLADIVRKIKETPFDRRIIMSAWNPADLKKMALPPCHMFAQYYVSYPEGIEDGKGKGKGELSCLLYQRSCDMGLGVPFNIASYALLTHIIAHATDLNPGKLIHTMGDAHVYLDHVEALEEQLTREPTDFPELKIKREDRGSGVIDGWKEEEFEVIGYAPHKAIKMKMSV
;
A
#
# COMPACT_ATOMS: atom_id res chain seq x y z
N MET A 1 33.14 9.69 78.85
CA MET A 1 32.69 10.52 77.72
C MET A 1 33.15 9.87 76.42
N ARG A 2 32.21 9.75 75.47
CA ARG A 2 32.34 9.30 74.07
C ARG A 2 32.50 7.79 73.81
N ASN A 3 31.33 7.14 73.86
CA ASN A 3 30.98 5.96 73.08
C ASN A 3 31.19 6.21 71.58
N ILE A 4 31.89 5.31 70.90
CA ILE A 4 31.94 5.21 69.44
C ILE A 4 31.08 4.01 69.06
N THR A 5 29.93 4.30 68.45
CA THR A 5 29.00 3.32 67.88
C THR A 5 29.61 2.66 66.64
N ARG A 6 29.78 1.33 66.69
CA ARG A 6 30.02 0.48 65.50
C ARG A 6 28.77 0.46 64.62
N PRO A 7 28.88 0.51 63.28
CA PRO A 7 27.74 0.24 62.42
C PRO A 7 27.44 -1.27 62.43
N LEU A 8 26.16 -1.61 62.60
CA LEU A 8 25.62 -2.96 62.44
C LEU A 8 25.82 -3.41 60.99
N ALA A 9 26.61 -4.46 60.78
CA ALA A 9 26.65 -5.20 59.53
C ALA A 9 25.27 -5.83 59.29
N ARG A 10 24.52 -5.30 58.32
CA ARG A 10 23.34 -5.97 57.78
C ARG A 10 23.81 -7.26 57.11
N SER A 11 23.44 -8.38 57.71
CA SER A 11 23.44 -9.71 57.08
C SER A 11 22.77 -9.61 55.72
N MET A 12 23.56 -9.67 54.64
CA MET A 12 23.03 -9.94 53.30
C MET A 12 22.43 -11.35 53.34
N SER A 13 21.10 -11.40 53.43
CA SER A 13 20.34 -12.61 53.15
C SER A 13 20.71 -13.08 51.74
N THR A 14 21.52 -14.13 51.65
CA THR A 14 21.76 -14.86 50.41
C THR A 14 20.49 -15.63 50.07
N THR A 15 19.56 -14.95 49.41
CA THR A 15 18.43 -15.59 48.74
C THR A 15 19.02 -16.66 47.81
N PRO A 16 18.59 -17.94 47.89
CA PRO A 16 19.07 -18.94 46.96
C PRO A 16 18.80 -18.48 45.52
N PRO A 17 19.68 -18.80 44.55
CA PRO A 17 19.43 -18.43 43.15
C PRO A 17 18.05 -18.97 42.76
N ARG A 18 17.13 -18.07 42.38
CA ARG A 18 15.82 -18.47 41.86
C ARG A 18 16.10 -19.43 40.70
N LYS A 19 15.49 -20.61 40.76
CA LYS A 19 15.59 -21.62 39.70
C LYS A 19 15.10 -20.97 38.41
N ALA A 20 15.89 -21.01 37.35
CA ALA A 20 15.51 -20.49 36.04
C ALA A 20 14.13 -21.05 35.66
N MET A 21 13.25 -20.19 35.14
CA MET A 21 11.92 -20.64 34.75
C MET A 21 12.02 -21.69 33.64
N PRO A 22 11.20 -22.76 33.68
CA PRO A 22 11.09 -23.67 32.55
C PRO A 22 10.71 -22.88 31.29
N SER A 23 11.24 -23.28 30.14
CA SER A 23 11.08 -22.54 28.91
C SER A 23 11.27 -23.45 27.70
N ALA A 24 10.35 -23.34 26.75
CA ALA A 24 10.49 -23.96 25.43
C ALA A 24 11.53 -23.25 24.55
N LEU A 25 11.90 -22.03 24.93
CA LEU A 25 12.76 -21.13 24.15
C LEU A 25 14.24 -21.46 24.38
N THR A 26 14.96 -21.59 23.28
CA THR A 26 16.43 -21.57 23.28
C THR A 26 16.94 -20.49 22.34
N PHE A 27 18.12 -19.94 22.65
CA PHE A 27 18.68 -18.77 21.98
C PHE A 27 20.13 -19.02 21.59
N ASP A 28 20.37 -19.08 20.29
CA ASP A 28 21.70 -19.31 19.72
C ASP A 28 22.28 -17.99 19.21
N LEU A 29 23.31 -17.49 19.89
CA LEU A 29 24.04 -16.30 19.48
C LEU A 29 25.18 -16.67 18.52
N HIS A 30 25.03 -16.32 17.24
CA HIS A 30 25.99 -16.70 16.20
C HIS A 30 27.20 -15.76 16.14
N ARG A 31 26.94 -14.46 16.09
CA ARG A 31 27.98 -13.44 15.92
C ARG A 31 27.51 -12.07 16.39
N LYS A 32 28.47 -11.25 16.80
CA LYS A 32 28.29 -9.84 17.14
C LYS A 32 29.07 -8.96 16.17
N CYS A 33 28.53 -7.79 15.88
CA CYS A 33 29.24 -6.76 15.14
C CYS A 33 30.47 -6.31 15.94
N SER A 34 31.59 -6.06 15.26
CA SER A 34 32.82 -5.54 15.88
C SER A 34 32.75 -4.06 16.23
N THR A 35 31.78 -3.33 15.65
CA THR A 35 31.70 -1.86 15.71
C THR A 35 30.47 -1.38 16.51
N THR A 36 29.38 -2.12 16.45
CA THR A 36 28.09 -1.77 17.09
C THR A 36 27.64 -2.89 18.03
N LYS A 37 26.53 -2.70 18.74
CA LYS A 37 25.93 -3.73 19.61
C LYS A 37 25.08 -4.76 18.84
N ALA A 38 25.01 -4.64 17.50
CA ALA A 38 24.24 -5.54 16.65
C ALA A 38 24.70 -7.00 16.77
N ARG A 39 23.74 -7.91 16.68
CA ARG A 39 23.98 -9.35 16.82
C ARG A 39 23.06 -10.15 15.92
N ALA A 40 23.61 -11.24 15.38
CA ALA A 40 22.86 -12.24 14.61
C ALA A 40 22.65 -13.47 15.50
N SER A 41 21.41 -13.91 15.61
CA SER A 41 21.03 -15.03 16.48
C SER A 41 19.86 -15.82 15.88
N THR A 42 19.64 -17.03 16.41
CA THR A 42 18.45 -17.83 16.13
C THR A 42 17.68 -18.05 17.41
N LEU A 43 16.38 -17.77 17.35
CA LEU A 43 15.42 -18.00 18.41
C LEU A 43 14.63 -19.26 18.08
N HIS A 44 14.76 -20.29 18.90
CA HIS A 44 13.98 -21.52 18.74
C HIS A 44 12.72 -21.45 19.60
N LEU A 45 11.57 -21.66 18.97
CA LEU A 45 10.25 -21.66 19.59
C LEU A 45 9.50 -22.94 19.21
N PRO A 46 8.43 -23.32 19.94
CA PRO A 46 7.68 -24.55 19.71
C PRO A 46 7.23 -24.77 18.25
N HIS A 47 6.83 -23.70 17.54
CA HIS A 47 6.33 -23.78 16.16
C HIS A 47 7.37 -23.37 15.09
N GLY A 48 8.66 -23.34 15.45
CA GLY A 48 9.76 -23.19 14.49
C GLY A 48 10.84 -22.23 14.95
N SER A 49 11.94 -22.20 14.20
CA SER A 49 13.06 -21.29 14.47
C SER A 49 12.86 -19.95 13.77
N VAL A 50 13.35 -18.88 14.39
CA VAL A 50 13.25 -17.50 13.91
C VAL A 50 14.63 -16.89 13.86
N SER A 51 15.04 -16.40 12.68
CA SER A 51 16.29 -15.65 12.51
C SER A 51 16.13 -14.23 13.07
N LEU A 52 17.13 -13.75 13.80
CA LEU A 52 17.14 -12.42 14.41
C LEU A 52 18.31 -11.58 13.87
N PRO A 53 18.12 -10.27 13.65
CA PRO A 53 16.98 -9.46 14.10
C PRO A 53 15.73 -9.52 13.19
N ILE A 54 14.52 -9.50 13.74
CA ILE A 54 13.25 -9.62 13.03
C ILE A 54 12.31 -8.42 13.24
N PHE A 55 11.54 -8.09 12.20
CA PHE A 55 10.35 -7.25 12.29
C PHE A 55 9.09 -8.12 12.12
N MET A 56 8.18 -8.07 13.09
CA MET A 56 6.98 -8.90 13.13
C MET A 56 5.75 -8.14 12.60
N PRO A 57 4.98 -8.72 11.65
CA PRO A 57 3.70 -8.15 11.26
C PRO A 57 2.64 -8.38 12.34
N VAL A 58 1.78 -7.38 12.56
CA VAL A 58 0.71 -7.44 13.56
C VAL A 58 -0.61 -7.89 12.94
N ALA A 59 -1.01 -9.12 13.26
CA ALA A 59 -2.28 -9.75 12.91
C ALA A 59 -3.30 -9.56 14.06
N THR A 60 -3.89 -8.37 14.14
CA THR A 60 -4.72 -7.91 15.27
C THR A 60 -5.86 -8.87 15.67
N GLN A 61 -6.51 -9.56 14.72
CA GLN A 61 -7.62 -10.49 14.99
C GLN A 61 -7.31 -11.89 14.42
N ALA A 62 -6.10 -12.41 14.66
CA ALA A 62 -5.62 -13.64 14.02
C ALA A 62 -5.69 -13.60 12.47
N SER A 63 -5.69 -12.38 11.92
CA SER A 63 -5.67 -12.13 10.49
C SER A 63 -4.88 -10.86 10.22
N LEU A 64 -4.05 -10.91 9.18
CA LEU A 64 -3.29 -9.77 8.69
C LEU A 64 -4.09 -9.08 7.57
N LYS A 65 -4.49 -7.83 7.79
CA LYS A 65 -5.24 -7.10 6.76
C LYS A 65 -4.41 -6.99 5.47
N GLY A 66 -4.98 -7.43 4.36
CA GLY A 66 -4.36 -7.34 3.03
C GLY A 66 -3.57 -8.56 2.56
N LEU A 67 -3.32 -9.56 3.41
CA LEU A 67 -2.65 -10.81 3.05
C LEU A 67 -3.46 -12.02 3.51
N THR A 68 -3.57 -13.04 2.66
CA THR A 68 -4.09 -14.34 3.07
C THR A 68 -3.04 -15.12 3.87
N TYR A 69 -3.48 -16.17 4.58
CA TYR A 69 -2.60 -17.11 5.27
C TYR A 69 -1.49 -17.64 4.35
N ASP A 70 -1.85 -18.16 3.17
CA ASP A 70 -0.86 -18.72 2.24
C ASP A 70 0.12 -17.67 1.74
N GLN A 71 -0.35 -16.44 1.51
CA GLN A 71 0.50 -15.33 1.13
C GLN A 71 1.51 -14.99 2.23
N LEU A 72 1.08 -14.92 3.49
CA LEU A 72 1.94 -14.69 4.65
C LEU A 72 2.92 -15.85 4.88
N LYS A 73 2.52 -17.08 4.55
CA LYS A 73 3.40 -18.24 4.64
C LYS A 73 4.49 -18.21 3.57
N GLN A 74 4.10 -17.91 2.32
CA GLN A 74 4.99 -17.80 1.17
C GLN A 74 6.06 -16.73 1.33
N THR A 75 5.79 -15.69 2.13
CA THR A 75 6.80 -14.67 2.41
C THR A 75 7.98 -15.27 3.18
N GLY A 76 7.73 -16.25 4.06
CA GLY A 76 8.75 -16.74 5.00
C GLY A 76 8.59 -16.15 6.41
N CYS A 77 7.48 -15.47 6.70
CA CYS A 77 7.18 -14.99 8.04
C CYS A 77 7.14 -16.15 9.04
N MET A 78 8.10 -16.22 9.97
CA MET A 78 8.19 -17.28 10.98
C MET A 78 7.59 -16.91 12.34
N LEU A 79 7.26 -15.63 12.54
CA LEU A 79 6.69 -15.10 13.77
C LEU A 79 5.81 -13.89 13.46
N CYS A 80 4.56 -13.91 13.92
CA CYS A 80 3.64 -12.78 13.82
C CYS A 80 3.05 -12.42 15.19
N LEU A 81 2.57 -11.19 15.33
CA LEU A 81 1.95 -10.72 16.56
C LEU A 81 0.42 -10.86 16.49
N ASN A 82 -0.20 -11.54 17.44
CA ASN A 82 -1.64 -11.47 17.68
C ASN A 82 -1.95 -10.58 18.88
N ASN A 83 -3.10 -9.90 18.85
CA ASN A 83 -3.48 -9.03 19.96
C ASN A 83 -4.35 -9.80 20.97
N THR A 84 -3.92 -9.80 22.23
CA THR A 84 -4.60 -10.52 23.32
C THR A 84 -5.99 -9.97 23.58
N TYR A 85 -6.14 -8.65 23.56
CA TYR A 85 -7.42 -7.99 23.84
C TYR A 85 -8.49 -8.35 22.81
N HIS A 86 -8.17 -8.23 21.52
CA HIS A 86 -9.11 -8.48 20.44
C HIS A 86 -9.53 -9.94 20.39
N LEU A 87 -8.59 -10.89 20.51
CA LEU A 87 -8.92 -12.32 20.53
C LEU A 87 -9.65 -12.74 21.81
N GLY A 88 -9.28 -12.17 22.95
CA GLY A 88 -9.93 -12.41 24.23
C GLY A 88 -11.37 -11.90 24.31
N LEU A 89 -11.74 -10.92 23.47
CA LEU A 89 -13.12 -10.46 23.31
C LEU A 89 -13.87 -11.18 22.18
N LYS A 90 -13.26 -11.30 20.99
CA LYS A 90 -13.85 -11.89 19.78
C LYS A 90 -12.76 -12.68 19.03
N PRO A 91 -12.84 -14.02 18.99
CA PRO A 91 -14.01 -14.83 19.31
C PRO A 91 -14.29 -15.02 20.82
N GLY A 92 -13.35 -14.69 21.69
CA GLY A 92 -13.48 -14.85 23.14
C GLY A 92 -12.75 -16.09 23.68
N GLN A 93 -12.40 -16.05 24.98
CA GLN A 93 -11.60 -17.11 25.61
C GLN A 93 -12.22 -18.49 25.49
N ALA A 94 -13.52 -18.63 25.79
CA ALA A 94 -14.22 -19.91 25.74
C ALA A 94 -14.17 -20.57 24.34
N VAL A 95 -14.26 -19.76 23.27
CA VAL A 95 -14.15 -20.26 21.90
C VAL A 95 -12.72 -20.67 21.58
N LEU A 96 -11.72 -19.91 22.05
CA LEU A 96 -10.31 -20.30 21.87
C LEU A 96 -10.00 -21.61 22.59
N ASP A 97 -10.51 -21.81 23.81
CA ASP A 97 -10.34 -23.06 24.55
C ASP A 97 -10.97 -24.25 23.82
N GLU A 98 -12.16 -24.08 23.22
CA GLU A 98 -12.85 -25.12 22.45
C GLU A 98 -12.15 -25.45 21.12
N VAL A 99 -11.64 -24.43 20.43
CA VAL A 99 -10.94 -24.57 19.13
C VAL A 99 -9.51 -25.11 19.31
N GLY A 100 -8.92 -24.95 20.50
CA GLY A 100 -7.53 -25.33 20.78
C GLY A 100 -6.51 -24.22 20.48
N GLY A 101 -6.92 -22.97 20.64
CA GLY A 101 -6.07 -21.78 20.53
C GLY A 101 -6.01 -21.13 19.16
N ALA A 102 -5.23 -20.06 19.06
CA ALA A 102 -5.14 -19.24 17.85
C ALA A 102 -4.51 -20.02 16.68
N HIS A 103 -3.48 -20.84 16.90
CA HIS A 103 -2.88 -21.64 15.81
C HIS A 103 -3.94 -22.44 15.04
N ALA A 104 -4.84 -23.13 15.74
CA ALA A 104 -5.95 -23.87 15.14
C ALA A 104 -6.99 -22.92 14.49
N LEU A 105 -7.36 -21.84 15.18
CA LEU A 105 -8.34 -20.86 14.69
C LEU A 105 -7.95 -20.23 13.34
N GLN A 106 -6.69 -19.82 13.17
CA GLN A 106 -6.19 -19.20 11.92
C GLN A 106 -5.57 -20.20 10.94
N GLY A 107 -5.42 -21.47 11.32
CA GLY A 107 -4.62 -22.44 10.56
C GLY A 107 -3.13 -22.08 10.48
N TRP A 108 -2.63 -21.26 11.40
CA TRP A 108 -1.24 -20.78 11.41
C TRP A 108 -0.32 -21.75 12.15
N ASN A 109 0.49 -22.46 11.37
CA ASN A 109 1.39 -23.49 11.85
C ASN A 109 2.83 -23.00 12.07
N ARG A 110 3.04 -21.69 12.27
CA ARG A 110 4.33 -21.07 12.65
C ARG A 110 4.13 -20.26 13.93
N ASN A 111 5.19 -19.61 14.42
CA ASN A 111 5.15 -19.01 15.74
C ASN A 111 4.22 -17.80 15.85
N ILE A 112 3.68 -17.58 17.05
CA ILE A 112 2.86 -16.44 17.44
C ILE A 112 3.48 -15.78 18.68
N LEU A 113 3.55 -14.46 18.64
CA LEU A 113 3.73 -13.62 19.83
C LEU A 113 2.39 -12.95 20.16
N THR A 114 2.04 -12.84 21.43
CA THR A 114 0.92 -12.01 21.88
C THR A 114 1.40 -10.79 22.64
N ASP A 115 0.73 -9.66 22.50
CA ASP A 115 0.91 -8.54 23.44
C ASP A 115 0.17 -8.78 24.76
N SER A 116 0.31 -7.89 25.73
CA SER A 116 -0.34 -8.02 27.04
C SER A 116 -1.83 -7.65 27.04
N GLY A 117 -2.29 -6.99 25.97
CA GLY A 117 -3.60 -6.35 25.86
C GLY A 117 -3.73 -5.00 26.57
N GLY A 118 -2.75 -4.59 27.38
CA GLY A 118 -2.81 -3.37 28.19
C GLY A 118 -2.80 -2.07 27.38
N PHE A 119 -1.96 -1.99 26.34
CA PHE A 119 -1.80 -0.77 25.53
C PHE A 119 -3.10 -0.35 24.84
N GLN A 120 -3.86 -1.29 24.28
CA GLN A 120 -5.13 -1.01 23.58
C GLN A 120 -6.23 -0.62 24.57
N MET A 121 -6.18 -1.11 25.80
CA MET A 121 -7.13 -0.72 26.85
C MET A 121 -6.91 0.70 27.38
N VAL A 122 -5.65 1.18 27.34
CA VAL A 122 -5.28 2.53 27.81
C VAL A 122 -5.31 3.59 26.68
N SER A 123 -4.98 3.21 25.44
CA SER A 123 -4.92 4.15 24.30
C SER A 123 -6.27 4.44 23.64
N LEU A 124 -7.32 3.67 23.92
CA LEU A 124 -8.65 3.83 23.32
C LEU A 124 -9.67 4.53 24.23
N LEU A 125 -9.34 4.93 25.46
CA LEU A 125 -10.31 5.47 26.41
C LEU A 125 -9.70 6.56 27.31
N GLU A 126 -10.32 7.75 27.35
CA GLU A 126 -10.12 8.79 28.37
C GLU A 126 -10.55 8.34 29.79
N LEU A 127 -10.94 7.07 29.96
CA LEU A 127 -11.69 6.53 31.11
C LEU A 127 -11.03 5.30 31.76
N ALA A 128 -9.73 5.06 31.53
CA ALA A 128 -9.02 3.94 32.16
C ALA A 128 -8.45 4.32 33.54
N GLU A 129 -8.73 3.50 34.56
CA GLU A 129 -8.17 3.64 35.91
C GLU A 129 -7.23 2.47 36.20
N VAL A 130 -5.97 2.77 36.49
CA VAL A 130 -4.96 1.76 36.82
C VAL A 130 -4.76 1.73 38.34
N THR A 131 -5.03 0.56 38.94
CA THR A 131 -4.83 0.30 40.37
C THR A 131 -3.85 -0.85 40.55
N GLU A 132 -3.47 -1.20 41.78
CA GLU A 132 -2.64 -2.38 42.01
C GLU A 132 -3.31 -3.68 41.55
N GLU A 133 -4.65 -3.75 41.57
CA GLU A 133 -5.42 -4.94 41.18
C GLU A 133 -5.29 -5.26 39.68
N GLY A 134 -5.34 -4.21 38.85
CA GLY A 134 -5.35 -4.31 37.38
C GLY A 134 -5.79 -2.99 36.73
N VAL A 135 -6.08 -3.07 35.43
CA VAL A 135 -6.60 -1.95 34.64
C VAL A 135 -8.12 -2.05 34.55
N ARG A 136 -8.83 -1.03 35.04
CA ARG A 136 -10.28 -0.87 34.89
C ARG A 136 -10.58 0.02 33.69
N PHE A 137 -11.50 -0.40 32.84
CA PHE A 137 -11.88 0.31 31.62
C PHE A 137 -13.31 -0.06 31.21
N LEU A 138 -13.90 0.69 30.28
CA LEU A 138 -15.20 0.35 29.71
C LEU A 138 -15.02 -0.41 28.40
N SER A 139 -15.82 -1.44 28.17
CA SER A 139 -15.88 -2.11 26.88
C SER A 139 -16.27 -1.11 25.78
N PRO A 140 -15.50 -0.97 24.69
CA PRO A 140 -15.81 -0.06 23.59
C PRO A 140 -16.99 -0.56 22.73
N HIS A 141 -17.52 -1.75 22.99
CA HIS A 141 -18.65 -2.32 22.25
C HIS A 141 -19.99 -2.05 22.90
N ASP A 142 -20.07 -2.10 24.24
CA ASP A 142 -21.31 -2.02 25.00
C ASP A 142 -21.23 -1.14 26.26
N GLY A 143 -20.06 -0.56 26.54
CA GLY A 143 -19.84 0.33 27.69
C GLY A 143 -19.78 -0.39 29.03
N THR A 144 -19.73 -1.72 29.07
CA THR A 144 -19.70 -2.48 30.32
C THR A 144 -18.35 -2.31 31.04
N PRO A 145 -18.33 -2.15 32.38
CA PRO A 145 -17.07 -2.10 33.12
C PRO A 145 -16.31 -3.43 33.05
N MET A 146 -15.03 -3.34 32.72
CA MET A 146 -14.10 -4.45 32.61
C MET A 146 -12.90 -4.23 33.52
N LEU A 147 -12.33 -5.33 34.02
CA LEU A 147 -11.09 -5.36 34.78
C LEU A 147 -10.14 -6.37 34.14
N LEU A 148 -8.99 -5.89 33.66
CA LEU A 148 -7.89 -6.75 33.24
C LEU A 148 -6.83 -6.78 34.34
N THR A 149 -6.73 -7.92 35.02
CA THR A 149 -5.64 -8.19 35.97
C THR A 149 -4.48 -8.88 35.27
N PRO A 150 -3.25 -8.85 35.84
CA PRO A 150 -2.13 -9.67 35.40
C PRO A 150 -2.49 -11.15 35.20
N GLU A 151 -3.23 -11.76 36.13
CA GLU A 151 -3.63 -13.17 36.05
C GLU A 151 -4.61 -13.42 34.90
N HIS A 152 -5.56 -12.51 34.68
CA HIS A 152 -6.51 -12.63 33.59
C HIS A 152 -5.82 -12.45 32.23
N SER A 153 -4.90 -11.50 32.09
CA SER A 153 -4.10 -11.34 30.86
C SER A 153 -3.30 -12.60 30.53
N ILE A 154 -2.64 -13.22 31.52
CA ILE A 154 -1.91 -14.47 31.33
C ILE A 154 -2.85 -15.64 31.00
N SER A 155 -4.00 -15.73 31.66
CA SER A 155 -5.03 -16.74 31.36
C SER A 155 -5.48 -16.66 29.90
N LEU A 156 -5.78 -15.45 29.39
CA LEU A 156 -6.15 -15.23 28.00
C LEU A 156 -5.05 -15.66 27.03
N GLN A 157 -3.81 -15.29 27.32
CA GLN A 157 -2.65 -15.67 26.50
C GLN A 157 -2.39 -17.19 26.54
N ASN A 158 -2.66 -17.87 27.68
CA ASN A 158 -2.61 -19.32 27.76
C ASN A 158 -3.66 -19.99 26.86
N SER A 159 -4.89 -19.46 26.81
CA SER A 159 -5.94 -19.92 25.89
C SER A 159 -5.64 -19.62 24.42
N ILE A 160 -5.03 -18.46 24.13
CA ILE A 160 -4.56 -18.14 22.77
C ILE A 160 -3.48 -19.13 22.32
N GLY A 161 -2.64 -19.61 23.24
CA GLY A 161 -1.63 -20.63 22.96
C GLY A 161 -0.44 -20.11 22.16
N SER A 162 -0.11 -18.83 22.25
CA SER A 162 1.05 -18.21 21.59
C SER A 162 2.39 -18.69 22.15
N ASP A 163 3.41 -18.81 21.31
CA ASP A 163 4.78 -19.21 21.68
C ASP A 163 5.48 -18.22 22.60
N ILE A 164 5.19 -16.92 22.43
CA ILE A 164 5.68 -15.83 23.27
C ILE A 164 4.48 -15.09 23.84
N ILE A 165 4.47 -14.92 25.16
CA ILE A 165 3.45 -14.17 25.90
C ILE A 165 4.11 -13.01 26.64
N MET A 166 3.36 -11.95 26.88
CA MET A 166 3.88 -10.72 27.49
C MET A 166 3.23 -10.49 28.86
N GLN A 167 4.02 -10.01 29.82
CA GLN A 167 3.45 -9.55 31.10
C GLN A 167 2.47 -8.40 30.87
N LEU A 168 1.46 -8.27 31.73
CA LEU A 168 0.73 -7.00 31.83
C LEU A 168 1.61 -5.95 32.53
N ASP A 169 1.66 -4.76 31.96
CA ASP A 169 2.42 -3.62 32.45
C ASP A 169 1.56 -2.37 32.61
N ASP A 170 2.01 -1.46 33.46
CA ASP A 170 1.35 -0.18 33.67
C ASP A 170 1.86 0.83 32.64
N VAL A 171 1.06 1.01 31.59
CA VAL A 171 1.42 1.83 30.44
C VAL A 171 1.16 3.31 30.72
N ILE A 172 2.21 4.12 30.56
CA ILE A 172 2.12 5.58 30.56
C ILE A 172 2.78 6.12 29.28
N ALA A 173 2.27 7.24 28.76
CA ALA A 173 2.93 7.95 27.68
C ALA A 173 4.37 8.31 28.09
N THR A 174 5.35 7.90 27.30
CA THR A 174 6.78 8.08 27.62
C THR A 174 7.20 9.54 27.75
N THR A 175 6.47 10.46 27.11
CA THR A 175 6.67 11.91 27.19
C THR A 175 5.88 12.59 28.32
N SER A 176 5.22 11.81 29.20
CA SER A 176 4.47 12.36 30.33
C SER A 176 5.37 13.23 31.22
N PRO A 177 4.92 14.44 31.61
CA PRO A 177 5.66 15.28 32.55
C PRO A 177 5.55 14.81 34.01
N ASP A 178 4.64 13.88 34.31
CA ASP A 178 4.40 13.37 35.66
C ASP A 178 5.40 12.27 36.03
N HIS A 179 6.54 12.69 36.60
CA HIS A 179 7.62 11.79 36.96
C HIS A 179 7.23 10.78 38.06
N GLU A 180 6.41 11.20 39.04
CA GLU A 180 5.95 10.32 40.12
C GLU A 180 5.06 9.20 39.57
N ARG A 181 4.19 9.52 38.60
CA ARG A 181 3.36 8.51 37.92
C ARG A 181 4.18 7.53 37.08
N ILE A 182 5.28 7.99 36.45
CA ILE A 182 6.24 7.13 35.72
C ILE A 182 6.95 6.18 36.68
N HIS A 183 7.40 6.70 37.83
CA HIS A 183 8.04 5.88 38.87
C HIS A 183 7.08 4.79 39.37
N GLU A 184 5.85 5.16 39.72
CA GLU A 184 4.85 4.18 40.18
C GLU A 184 4.45 3.19 39.09
N ALA A 185 4.35 3.61 37.81
CA ALA A 185 4.11 2.69 36.69
C ALA A 185 5.21 1.63 36.59
N MET A 186 6.47 2.05 36.72
CA MET A 186 7.62 1.16 36.69
C MET A 186 7.60 0.17 37.85
N GLU A 187 7.38 0.65 39.08
CA GLU A 187 7.31 -0.20 40.28
C GLU A 187 6.13 -1.19 40.21
N ARG A 188 4.96 -0.72 39.75
CA ARG A 188 3.78 -1.57 39.58
C ARG A 188 4.01 -2.65 38.54
N SER A 189 4.64 -2.30 37.41
CA SER A 189 4.99 -3.28 36.38
C SER A 189 5.95 -4.36 36.91
N VAL A 190 6.89 -4.00 37.79
CA VAL A 190 7.76 -4.97 38.49
C VAL A 190 6.95 -5.92 39.39
N ARG A 191 6.00 -5.39 40.18
CA ARG A 191 5.12 -6.20 41.04
C ARG A 191 4.16 -7.08 40.23
N TRP A 192 3.63 -6.56 39.13
CA TRP A 192 2.74 -7.29 38.23
C TRP A 192 3.43 -8.43 37.50
N LEU A 193 4.73 -8.33 37.23
CA LEU A 193 5.49 -9.45 36.71
C LEU A 193 5.48 -10.66 37.66
N ASP A 194 5.64 -10.46 38.97
CA ASP A 194 5.59 -11.58 39.93
C ASP A 194 4.22 -12.28 39.89
N ARG A 195 3.13 -11.50 39.70
CA ARG A 195 1.77 -12.03 39.50
C ARG A 195 1.63 -12.79 38.19
N CYS A 196 2.19 -12.25 37.10
CA CYS A 196 2.20 -12.92 35.79
C CYS A 196 2.95 -14.26 35.84
N ILE A 197 4.12 -14.29 36.49
CA ILE A 197 4.91 -15.50 36.69
C ILE A 197 4.11 -16.56 37.47
N ALA A 198 3.44 -16.15 38.55
CA ALA A 198 2.62 -17.06 39.35
C ALA A 198 1.38 -17.58 38.60
N ALA A 199 0.83 -16.79 37.68
CA ALA A 199 -0.35 -17.14 36.91
C ALA A 199 -0.06 -18.04 35.69
N HIS A 200 1.17 -18.04 35.17
CA HIS A 200 1.54 -18.74 33.95
C HIS A 200 1.55 -20.26 34.14
N LYS A 201 0.64 -20.96 33.45
CA LYS A 201 0.42 -22.41 33.64
C LYS A 201 1.23 -23.30 32.71
N THR A 202 1.77 -22.74 31.62
CA THR A 202 2.33 -23.50 30.49
C THR A 202 3.75 -23.04 30.10
N PRO A 203 4.70 -22.93 31.06
CA PRO A 203 6.06 -22.44 30.78
C PRO A 203 6.87 -23.32 29.83
N GLU A 204 6.52 -24.61 29.71
CA GLU A 204 7.15 -25.58 28.80
C GLU A 204 6.72 -25.41 27.34
N THR A 205 5.71 -24.57 27.06
CA THR A 205 5.20 -24.34 25.69
C THR A 205 5.03 -22.86 25.35
N GLN A 206 4.94 -21.95 26.33
CA GLN A 206 4.82 -20.52 26.09
C GLN A 206 5.82 -19.75 26.94
N ASN A 207 6.46 -18.76 26.33
CA ASN A 207 7.61 -18.08 26.91
C ASN A 207 7.22 -16.67 27.36
N LEU A 208 7.13 -16.46 28.67
CA LEU A 208 6.77 -15.16 29.25
C LEU A 208 7.92 -14.17 29.14
N PHE A 209 7.67 -13.02 28.52
CA PHE A 209 8.62 -11.92 28.43
C PHE A 209 8.20 -10.81 29.41
N CYS A 210 9.18 -10.29 30.15
CA CYS A 210 8.98 -9.11 30.98
C CYS A 210 9.07 -7.83 30.14
N ILE A 211 8.49 -6.73 30.63
CA ILE A 211 8.50 -5.42 29.94
C ILE A 211 9.18 -4.38 30.82
N ILE A 212 10.25 -3.77 30.31
CA ILE A 212 10.94 -2.66 30.96
C ILE A 212 10.15 -1.37 30.75
N GLN A 213 9.86 -0.69 31.85
CA GLN A 213 9.20 0.61 31.92
C GLN A 213 10.12 1.69 32.56
N GLY A 214 9.69 2.95 32.54
CA GLY A 214 10.43 4.07 33.14
C GLY A 214 10.47 5.36 32.30
N GLY A 215 9.65 5.48 31.26
CA GLY A 215 9.61 6.69 30.41
C GLY A 215 10.96 6.99 29.75
N LEU A 216 11.34 8.28 29.70
CA LEU A 216 12.65 8.75 29.22
C LEU A 216 13.71 8.85 30.33
N ASP A 217 13.39 8.47 31.57
CA ASP A 217 14.33 8.53 32.68
C ASP A 217 15.28 7.32 32.67
N LEU A 218 16.56 7.58 32.42
CA LEU A 218 17.57 6.53 32.32
C LEU A 218 17.83 5.81 33.63
N GLU A 219 17.69 6.45 34.80
CA GLU A 219 17.87 5.80 36.10
C GLU A 219 16.71 4.87 36.43
N LEU A 220 15.47 5.29 36.12
CA LEU A 220 14.31 4.39 36.23
C LEU A 220 14.43 3.20 35.27
N ARG A 221 14.90 3.42 34.05
CA ARG A 221 15.17 2.34 33.08
C ARG A 221 16.23 1.36 33.60
N LYS A 222 17.34 1.85 34.15
CA LYS A 222 18.40 1.00 34.76
C LYS A 222 17.85 0.18 35.92
N ARG A 223 17.07 0.80 36.80
CA ARG A 223 16.45 0.14 37.96
C ARG A 223 15.47 -0.94 37.52
N CYS A 224 14.60 -0.61 36.57
CA CYS A 224 13.65 -1.57 36.01
C CYS A 224 14.38 -2.75 35.33
N CYS A 225 15.45 -2.48 34.55
CA CYS A 225 16.28 -3.54 33.98
C CYS A 225 16.80 -4.51 35.05
N ALA A 226 17.35 -3.99 36.15
CA ALA A 226 17.86 -4.82 37.24
C ALA A 226 16.76 -5.70 37.87
N GLU A 227 15.59 -5.12 38.13
CA GLU A 227 14.44 -5.84 38.70
C GLU A 227 13.88 -6.92 37.76
N MET A 228 13.78 -6.62 36.47
CA MET A 228 13.27 -7.55 35.46
C MET A 228 14.25 -8.70 35.21
N VAL A 229 15.55 -8.39 35.11
CA VAL A 229 16.61 -9.41 34.93
C VAL A 229 16.68 -10.35 36.14
N ALA A 230 16.48 -9.85 37.37
CA ALA A 230 16.47 -10.67 38.58
C ALA A 230 15.36 -11.75 38.60
N ARG A 231 14.30 -11.59 37.80
CA ARG A 231 13.19 -12.55 37.65
C ARG A 231 13.41 -13.58 36.55
N ASP A 232 14.45 -13.40 35.75
CA ASP A 232 14.98 -14.39 34.81
C ASP A 232 13.97 -14.93 33.77
N THR A 233 13.05 -14.09 33.29
CA THR A 233 12.12 -14.45 32.21
C THR A 233 12.84 -14.86 30.91
N PRO A 234 12.31 -15.82 30.13
CA PRO A 234 12.93 -16.30 28.88
C PRO A 234 13.36 -15.21 27.89
N GLY A 235 12.60 -14.12 27.81
CA GLY A 235 12.96 -12.94 27.02
C GLY A 235 12.57 -11.64 27.71
N ILE A 236 13.03 -10.53 27.12
CA ILE A 236 12.91 -9.20 27.73
C ILE A 236 12.51 -8.19 26.66
N ALA A 237 11.46 -7.43 26.96
CA ALA A 237 10.96 -6.36 26.13
C ALA A 237 11.25 -4.97 26.72
N ILE A 238 11.36 -3.97 25.85
CA ILE A 238 11.48 -2.56 26.18
C ILE A 238 10.18 -1.88 25.75
N GLY A 239 9.38 -1.47 26.73
CA GLY A 239 8.06 -0.89 26.53
C GLY A 239 8.04 0.64 26.62
N GLY A 240 6.89 1.21 26.25
CA GLY A 240 6.60 2.64 26.33
C GLY A 240 7.12 3.49 25.17
N LEU A 241 8.00 2.98 24.32
CA LEU A 241 8.54 3.70 23.16
C LEU A 241 7.52 3.65 22.01
N SER A 242 6.68 4.67 21.90
CA SER A 242 5.53 4.69 20.98
C SER A 242 5.66 5.71 19.84
N GLY A 243 6.87 6.26 19.62
CA GLY A 243 7.19 7.15 18.51
C GLY A 243 6.80 8.62 18.72
N GLY A 244 6.50 9.03 19.95
CA GLY A 244 6.21 10.43 20.30
C GLY A 244 7.41 11.20 20.86
N GLU A 245 8.46 10.47 21.24
CA GLU A 245 9.71 10.96 21.79
C GLU A 245 10.69 11.47 20.72
N ALA A 246 11.63 12.33 21.11
CA ALA A 246 12.73 12.72 20.24
C ALA A 246 13.66 11.52 19.96
N LYS A 247 14.19 11.45 18.74
CA LYS A 247 15.05 10.33 18.29
C LYS A 247 16.27 10.12 19.19
N GLU A 248 16.86 11.19 19.69
CA GLU A 248 18.00 11.11 20.60
C GLU A 248 17.64 10.42 21.91
N ASP A 249 16.45 10.71 22.45
CA ASP A 249 15.98 10.13 23.72
C ASP A 249 15.58 8.66 23.54
N PHE A 250 14.93 8.32 22.42
CA PHE A 250 14.72 6.92 22.00
C PHE A 250 16.04 6.13 22.00
N CYS A 251 17.07 6.66 21.31
CA CYS A 251 18.38 6.02 21.24
C CYS A 251 19.01 5.82 22.63
N LYS A 252 18.98 6.84 23.49
CA LYS A 252 19.52 6.77 24.85
C LYS A 252 18.83 5.69 25.68
N VAL A 253 17.51 5.58 25.61
CA VAL A 253 16.74 4.56 26.35
C VAL A 253 17.09 3.16 25.85
N VAL A 254 17.05 2.94 24.52
CA VAL A 254 17.36 1.63 23.93
C VAL A 254 18.80 1.22 24.27
N ASP A 255 19.78 2.11 24.08
CA ASP A 255 21.19 1.84 24.36
C ASP A 255 21.47 1.50 25.83
N THR A 256 20.81 2.24 26.73
CA THR A 256 20.88 2.02 28.18
C THR A 256 20.33 0.66 28.55
N CYS A 257 19.14 0.30 28.05
CA CYS A 257 18.53 -0.97 28.36
C CYS A 257 19.35 -2.13 27.80
N THR A 258 19.64 -2.15 26.50
CA THR A 258 20.37 -3.26 25.84
C THR A 258 21.78 -3.47 26.39
N GLY A 259 22.39 -2.43 26.97
CA GLY A 259 23.68 -2.51 27.66
C GLY A 259 23.63 -3.26 29.00
N LEU A 260 22.44 -3.38 29.61
CA LEU A 260 22.24 -4.05 30.89
C LEU A 260 21.61 -5.44 30.76
N LEU A 261 21.07 -5.77 29.59
CA LEU A 261 20.37 -7.04 29.40
C LEU A 261 21.33 -8.23 29.19
N PRO A 262 20.99 -9.41 29.73
CA PRO A 262 21.74 -10.64 29.51
C PRO A 262 22.03 -10.90 28.02
N GLU A 263 23.18 -11.51 27.76
CA GLU A 263 23.65 -11.72 26.39
C GLU A 263 22.86 -12.80 25.65
N TYR A 264 22.47 -13.88 26.33
CA TYR A 264 21.80 -15.04 25.73
C TYR A 264 20.28 -15.01 25.89
N LYS A 265 19.68 -13.82 25.81
CA LYS A 265 18.22 -13.64 25.83
C LYS A 265 17.78 -12.69 24.71
N PRO A 266 16.65 -12.95 24.04
CA PRO A 266 16.13 -12.06 23.01
C PRO A 266 15.67 -10.73 23.62
N ARG A 267 15.88 -9.66 22.86
CA ARG A 267 15.59 -8.28 23.24
C ARG A 267 14.58 -7.68 22.28
N TYR A 268 13.39 -7.39 22.78
CA TYR A 268 12.26 -6.93 21.99
C TYR A 268 11.96 -5.45 22.25
N VAL A 269 12.08 -4.58 21.24
CA VAL A 269 11.66 -3.18 21.35
C VAL A 269 10.27 -3.06 20.76
N MET A 270 9.30 -2.76 21.62
CA MET A 270 7.88 -2.81 21.28
C MET A 270 7.44 -1.55 20.54
N GLY A 271 6.59 -1.68 19.52
CA GLY A 271 5.87 -0.56 18.90
C GLY A 271 6.68 0.31 17.92
N VAL A 272 7.83 -0.16 17.43
CA VAL A 272 8.71 0.58 16.52
C VAL A 272 8.43 0.23 15.06
N GLY A 273 7.98 1.22 14.28
CA GLY A 273 7.61 1.03 12.87
C GLY A 273 8.41 1.84 11.84
N TYR A 274 9.19 2.85 12.27
CA TYR A 274 10.02 3.64 11.36
C TYR A 274 11.29 2.88 10.99
N GLN A 275 11.65 2.92 9.71
CA GLN A 275 12.76 2.13 9.16
C GLN A 275 14.10 2.49 9.80
N GLU A 276 14.32 3.78 10.05
CA GLU A 276 15.52 4.30 10.69
C GLU A 276 15.65 3.77 12.12
N ASP A 277 14.54 3.71 12.86
CA ASP A 277 14.51 3.26 14.24
C ASP A 277 14.78 1.75 14.35
N LEU A 278 14.35 0.96 13.37
CA LEU A 278 14.70 -0.48 13.29
C LEU A 278 16.22 -0.66 13.17
N ILE A 279 16.85 0.08 12.25
CA ILE A 279 18.30 -0.01 12.01
C ILE A 279 19.09 0.45 13.23
N VAL A 280 18.69 1.59 13.79
CA VAL A 280 19.30 2.13 14.99
C VAL A 280 19.10 1.17 16.17
N GLY A 281 17.90 0.64 16.37
CA GLY A 281 17.62 -0.36 17.40
C GLY A 281 18.52 -1.60 17.27
N VAL A 282 18.70 -2.12 16.06
CA VAL A 282 19.63 -3.23 15.78
C VAL A 282 21.07 -2.84 16.11
N ALA A 283 21.51 -1.67 15.67
CA ALA A 283 22.85 -1.17 15.98
C ALA A 283 23.08 -0.99 17.49
N LEU A 284 22.03 -0.67 18.24
CA LEU A 284 22.01 -0.58 19.70
C LEU A 284 21.80 -1.95 20.39
N GLY A 285 21.60 -3.03 19.63
CA GLY A 285 21.59 -4.40 20.14
C GLY A 285 20.22 -4.96 20.51
N ALA A 286 19.14 -4.44 19.91
CA ALA A 286 17.81 -5.06 19.92
C ALA A 286 17.67 -6.12 18.81
N ASP A 287 16.81 -7.11 19.03
CA ASP A 287 16.62 -8.24 18.12
C ASP A 287 15.23 -8.30 17.49
N MET A 288 14.20 -7.85 18.19
CA MET A 288 12.81 -8.00 17.76
C MET A 288 12.11 -6.65 17.75
N PHE A 289 11.21 -6.46 16.78
CA PHE A 289 10.40 -5.25 16.61
C PHE A 289 9.02 -5.61 16.09
N ASP A 290 8.02 -4.78 16.36
CA ASP A 290 6.68 -4.88 15.78
C ASP A 290 6.11 -3.50 15.51
N CYS A 291 5.22 -3.40 14.52
CA CYS A 291 4.37 -2.24 14.40
C CYS A 291 3.12 -2.55 13.58
N VAL A 292 2.00 -1.95 13.98
CA VAL A 292 0.78 -1.89 13.17
C VAL A 292 0.88 -0.89 12.02
N TRP A 293 1.84 0.03 12.05
CA TRP A 293 1.95 1.13 11.07
C TRP A 293 1.92 0.60 9.64
N PRO A 294 2.77 -0.39 9.24
CA PRO A 294 2.74 -0.86 7.86
C PRO A 294 1.43 -1.46 7.37
N THR A 295 0.63 -2.05 8.28
CA THR A 295 -0.65 -2.69 7.94
C THR A 295 -1.85 -1.75 8.09
N ARG A 296 -1.73 -0.70 8.92
CA ARG A 296 -2.80 0.30 9.16
C ARG A 296 -2.71 1.52 8.25
N THR A 297 -1.53 1.90 7.76
CA THR A 297 -1.35 3.05 6.86
C THR A 297 -1.31 2.68 5.38
N ALA A 298 -1.84 1.50 5.01
CA ALA A 298 -2.32 1.25 3.66
C ALA A 298 -3.33 2.36 3.30
N PRO A 299 -3.07 3.24 2.32
CA PRO A 299 -3.80 4.50 2.24
C PRO A 299 -5.29 4.30 1.98
N ARG A 300 -6.13 4.81 2.91
CA ARG A 300 -7.41 5.44 2.57
C ARG A 300 -7.14 6.94 2.63
N GLU A 301 -6.60 7.48 1.54
CA GLU A 301 -6.50 8.93 1.28
C GLU A 301 -5.50 9.66 2.20
N GLU A 302 -4.73 10.61 1.66
CA GLU A 302 -3.79 11.50 2.38
C GLU A 302 -2.41 10.93 2.84
N GLY A 303 -1.38 11.16 2.02
CA GLY A 303 0.00 11.46 2.49
C GLY A 303 0.86 10.36 3.13
N GLY A 304 0.37 9.12 3.29
CA GLY A 304 1.15 8.00 3.83
C GLY A 304 2.27 7.52 2.89
N SER A 305 3.37 7.02 3.46
CA SER A 305 4.60 6.58 2.78
C SER A 305 4.45 5.35 1.89
N GLY A 306 3.60 5.37 0.85
CA GLY A 306 3.67 4.43 -0.30
C GLY A 306 3.74 2.93 0.00
N ILE A 307 3.07 2.44 1.06
CA ILE A 307 3.13 1.03 1.45
C ILE A 307 2.17 0.20 0.58
N THR A 308 2.71 -0.48 -0.42
CA THR A 308 1.97 -1.39 -1.33
C THR A 308 1.75 -2.77 -0.68
N ARG A 309 0.84 -3.60 -1.25
CA ARG A 309 0.76 -5.03 -0.89
C ARG A 309 2.12 -5.74 -1.06
N ALA A 310 2.97 -5.23 -1.97
CA ALA A 310 4.36 -5.66 -2.12
C ALA A 310 5.23 -5.25 -0.92
N TYR A 311 5.03 -4.09 -0.28
CA TYR A 311 5.70 -3.71 0.97
C TYR A 311 5.24 -4.57 2.16
N LEU A 312 3.95 -4.91 2.24
CA LEU A 312 3.44 -5.88 3.23
C LEU A 312 4.00 -7.29 3.01
N HIS A 313 4.04 -7.75 1.75
CA HIS A 313 4.72 -8.99 1.38
C HIS A 313 6.22 -8.91 1.72
N HIS A 314 6.88 -7.77 1.51
CA HIS A 314 8.30 -7.57 1.74
C HIS A 314 8.67 -7.55 3.22
N LEU A 315 7.89 -6.84 4.06
CA LEU A 315 8.02 -6.86 5.53
C LEU A 315 7.83 -8.26 6.09
N ALA A 316 6.86 -8.99 5.56
CA ALA A 316 6.61 -10.36 5.96
C ALA A 316 7.64 -11.34 5.40
N ALA A 317 8.43 -10.99 4.36
CA ALA A 317 9.22 -11.94 3.59
C ALA A 317 10.69 -12.10 3.97
N LYS A 318 11.25 -11.17 4.74
CA LYS A 318 12.72 -11.13 4.87
C LYS A 318 13.15 -11.24 6.32
N GLU A 319 13.78 -12.37 6.60
CA GLU A 319 14.21 -12.87 7.91
C GLU A 319 15.28 -12.05 8.65
N THR A 320 15.72 -10.90 8.13
CA THR A 320 16.63 -10.01 8.86
C THR A 320 16.37 -8.53 8.57
N ALA A 321 16.50 -7.67 9.59
CA ALA A 321 16.52 -6.21 9.40
C ALA A 321 17.59 -5.73 8.40
N GLY A 322 18.65 -6.51 8.16
CA GLY A 322 19.68 -6.24 7.16
C GLY A 322 19.23 -6.48 5.71
N ALA A 323 18.30 -7.41 5.46
CA ALA A 323 17.76 -7.66 4.13
C ALA A 323 16.80 -6.55 3.64
N HIS A 324 16.29 -5.71 4.56
CA HIS A 324 15.62 -4.45 4.22
C HIS A 324 16.56 -3.41 3.59
N LEU A 325 17.85 -3.44 3.89
CA LEU A 325 18.81 -2.43 3.46
C LEU A 325 19.47 -2.72 2.10
N ILE A 326 19.76 -3.99 1.80
CA ILE A 326 20.51 -4.33 0.58
C ILE A 326 19.71 -3.96 -0.68
N GLU A 327 18.38 -4.07 -0.65
CA GLU A 327 17.53 -3.64 -1.76
C GLU A 327 17.02 -2.19 -1.66
N SER A 328 16.96 -1.58 -0.47
CA SER A 328 16.64 -0.13 -0.36
C SER A 328 17.77 0.75 -0.91
N SER A 329 19.01 0.26 -0.87
CA SER A 329 20.12 0.88 -1.60
C SER A 329 20.01 0.74 -3.13
N THR A 330 19.20 -0.21 -3.62
CA THR A 330 18.86 -0.35 -5.05
C THR A 330 17.61 0.45 -5.42
N THR A 331 16.72 0.73 -4.45
CA THR A 331 15.67 1.77 -4.50
C THR A 331 16.15 3.09 -3.89
N GLY A 332 17.19 3.67 -4.49
CA GLY A 332 17.28 5.13 -4.67
C GLY A 332 17.42 6.04 -3.43
N TYR A 333 18.14 5.66 -2.38
CA TYR A 333 18.52 6.63 -1.34
C TYR A 333 20.00 7.01 -1.42
N LYS A 334 20.30 8.20 -1.98
CA LYS A 334 21.63 8.82 -1.86
C LYS A 334 21.82 9.32 -0.43
N MET A 335 22.80 8.75 0.25
CA MET A 335 23.34 9.28 1.50
C MET A 335 23.97 10.65 1.29
N THR A 336 23.48 11.65 2.01
CA THR A 336 24.27 12.85 2.35
C THR A 336 24.25 13.02 3.86
N VAL A 337 25.30 12.50 4.51
CA VAL A 337 25.63 12.86 5.89
C VAL A 337 26.38 14.18 5.81
N SER A 338 25.76 15.28 6.23
CA SER A 338 26.44 16.57 6.40
C SER A 338 27.29 16.50 7.66
N LEU A 339 28.60 16.31 7.48
CA LEU A 339 29.58 16.70 8.49
C LEU A 339 29.92 18.16 8.24
N ASP A 340 29.45 19.04 9.11
CA ASP A 340 29.76 20.46 9.08
C ASP A 340 31.27 20.68 9.07
N THR A 341 31.75 21.26 7.97
CA THR A 341 33.01 22.01 7.93
C THR A 341 32.79 23.30 7.16
N PRO A 342 33.17 24.47 7.70
CA PRO A 342 32.86 25.75 7.07
C PRO A 342 33.86 26.04 5.95
N ARG A 343 33.37 26.30 4.73
CA ARG A 343 34.18 26.94 3.68
C ARG A 343 33.36 27.95 2.86
N GLU A 344 33.74 29.19 3.08
CA GLU A 344 33.84 30.37 2.20
C GLU A 344 33.07 30.43 0.86
N ASN A 345 32.28 31.52 0.77
CA ASN A 345 31.90 32.32 -0.39
C ASN A 345 32.43 31.88 -1.76
N ALA A 346 31.54 31.35 -2.61
CA ALA A 346 31.72 31.36 -4.06
C ALA A 346 30.42 31.71 -4.79
N THR A 347 30.60 32.58 -5.78
CA THR A 347 29.66 33.34 -6.60
C THR A 347 28.64 32.53 -7.39
N THR A 348 27.43 33.11 -7.51
CA THR A 348 26.27 32.63 -8.27
C THR A 348 26.54 32.52 -9.77
N ALA A 349 26.51 31.29 -10.29
CA ALA A 349 26.30 30.99 -11.70
C ALA A 349 24.87 30.45 -11.89
N THR A 350 24.16 30.94 -12.90
CA THR A 350 22.77 30.59 -13.24
C THR A 350 22.65 29.11 -13.60
N ALA A 351 22.01 28.32 -12.72
CA ALA A 351 21.69 26.92 -12.96
C ALA A 351 20.54 26.79 -13.98
N GLY A 352 20.67 25.87 -14.93
CA GLY A 352 19.56 25.44 -15.79
C GLY A 352 18.41 24.82 -14.99
N PRO A 353 17.26 24.54 -15.61
CA PRO A 353 16.11 23.98 -14.91
C PRO A 353 16.51 22.69 -14.20
N GLN A 354 16.33 22.67 -12.87
CA GLN A 354 16.58 21.47 -12.07
C GLN A 354 15.61 20.36 -12.51
N PRO A 355 16.06 19.09 -12.58
CA PRO A 355 15.17 17.98 -12.86
C PRO A 355 14.04 17.91 -11.81
N PRO A 356 12.83 17.49 -12.20
CA PRO A 356 11.72 17.36 -11.26
C PRO A 356 12.10 16.47 -10.08
N ALA A 357 11.66 16.86 -8.88
CA ALA A 357 11.91 16.09 -7.67
C ALA A 357 11.21 14.73 -7.74
N HIS A 358 11.87 13.67 -7.29
CA HIS A 358 11.30 12.32 -7.28
C HIS A 358 10.05 12.25 -6.40
N ASN A 359 8.91 11.85 -6.98
CA ASN A 359 7.65 11.69 -6.27
C ASN A 359 7.10 10.27 -6.48
N PRO A 360 7.38 9.33 -5.58
CA PRO A 360 6.98 7.93 -5.75
C PRO A 360 5.46 7.72 -5.67
N SER A 361 4.68 8.69 -5.15
CA SER A 361 3.22 8.60 -5.12
C SER A 361 2.56 9.06 -6.42
N HIS A 362 3.32 9.58 -7.39
CA HIS A 362 2.76 10.03 -8.66
C HIS A 362 2.14 8.85 -9.43
N GLU A 363 0.89 8.99 -9.88
CA GLU A 363 0.11 7.90 -10.45
C GLU A 363 0.73 7.32 -11.74
N GLU A 364 1.53 8.10 -12.49
CA GLU A 364 2.29 7.64 -13.67
C GLU A 364 3.30 6.53 -13.34
N HIS A 365 3.77 6.43 -12.09
CA HIS A 365 4.66 5.33 -11.68
C HIS A 365 3.98 3.96 -11.83
N GLN A 366 2.65 3.87 -11.86
CA GLN A 366 1.94 2.61 -12.18
C GLN A 366 2.29 2.09 -13.57
N TYR A 367 2.33 2.99 -14.56
CA TYR A 367 2.70 2.66 -15.94
C TYR A 367 4.20 2.30 -16.04
N LEU A 368 5.08 3.10 -15.42
CA LEU A 368 6.52 2.86 -15.43
C LEU A 368 6.89 1.55 -14.73
N ASN A 369 6.28 1.27 -13.57
CA ASN A 369 6.52 0.04 -12.83
C ASN A 369 6.03 -1.19 -13.59
N LEU A 370 4.91 -1.09 -14.31
CA LEU A 370 4.46 -2.20 -15.15
C LEU A 370 5.43 -2.46 -16.32
N ILE A 371 6.00 -1.42 -16.93
CA ILE A 371 7.06 -1.60 -17.93
C ILE A 371 8.28 -2.29 -17.30
N ARG A 372 8.76 -1.83 -16.13
CA ARG A 372 9.87 -2.47 -15.41
C ARG A 372 9.58 -3.94 -15.14
N GLN A 373 8.35 -4.27 -14.72
CA GLN A 373 7.94 -5.64 -14.45
C GLN A 373 7.96 -6.49 -15.73
N ILE A 374 7.40 -6.00 -16.84
CA ILE A 374 7.40 -6.71 -18.13
C ILE A 374 8.84 -6.93 -18.63
N LEU A 375 9.71 -5.93 -18.48
CA LEU A 375 11.14 -6.03 -18.83
C LEU A 375 11.95 -6.91 -17.87
N ALA A 376 11.49 -7.17 -16.66
CA ALA A 376 12.19 -8.08 -15.75
C ALA A 376 11.68 -9.52 -15.93
N GLU A 377 10.37 -9.70 -15.84
CA GLU A 377 9.70 -10.99 -15.62
C GLU A 377 8.86 -11.44 -16.83
N GLY A 378 8.61 -10.55 -17.80
CA GLY A 378 7.71 -10.83 -18.92
C GLY A 378 8.19 -12.01 -19.77
N GLU A 379 7.27 -12.90 -20.09
CA GLU A 379 7.48 -14.05 -20.96
C GLU A 379 7.81 -13.56 -22.37
N HIS A 380 8.90 -14.08 -22.96
CA HIS A 380 9.16 -13.84 -24.37
C HIS A 380 8.13 -14.59 -25.21
N ARG A 381 7.41 -13.85 -26.07
CA ARG A 381 6.40 -14.43 -26.97
C ARG A 381 6.68 -14.04 -28.42
N PRO A 382 6.59 -14.99 -29.36
CA PRO A 382 6.47 -14.63 -30.76
C PRO A 382 5.13 -13.91 -30.97
N ASP A 383 5.09 -12.92 -31.84
CA ASP A 383 3.87 -12.18 -32.17
C ASP A 383 3.52 -12.30 -33.66
N ARG A 384 2.32 -11.81 -34.02
CA ARG A 384 1.83 -11.79 -35.40
C ARG A 384 2.61 -10.85 -36.33
N THR A 385 3.40 -9.92 -35.77
CA THR A 385 4.12 -8.88 -36.52
C THR A 385 5.54 -9.32 -36.87
N GLY A 386 6.05 -10.39 -36.23
CA GLY A 386 7.40 -10.91 -36.42
C GLY A 386 8.47 -10.21 -35.57
N THR A 387 8.08 -9.23 -34.76
CA THR A 387 8.98 -8.47 -33.88
C THR A 387 9.28 -9.27 -32.60
N GLY A 388 8.27 -9.96 -32.09
CA GLY A 388 8.30 -10.58 -30.76
C GLY A 388 8.08 -9.57 -29.65
N THR A 389 7.60 -10.07 -28.51
CA THR A 389 7.29 -9.26 -27.34
C THR A 389 7.85 -9.89 -26.06
N ARG A 390 7.91 -9.06 -25.01
CA ARG A 390 7.85 -9.53 -23.63
C ARG A 390 6.47 -9.21 -23.08
N SER A 391 5.79 -10.17 -22.47
CA SER A 391 4.39 -10.04 -22.06
C SER A 391 4.14 -10.54 -20.63
N ILE A 392 3.21 -9.87 -19.95
CA ILE A 392 2.58 -10.34 -18.72
C ILE A 392 1.07 -10.37 -18.95
N PHE A 393 0.44 -11.48 -18.58
CA PHE A 393 -1.01 -11.64 -18.67
C PHE A 393 -1.70 -11.15 -17.40
N ALA A 394 -2.76 -10.35 -17.58
CA ALA A 394 -3.62 -9.83 -16.53
C ALA A 394 -2.87 -9.15 -15.36
N PRO A 395 -2.02 -8.15 -15.63
CA PRO A 395 -1.33 -7.42 -14.56
C PRO A 395 -2.33 -6.64 -13.69
N ASN A 396 -1.84 -6.13 -12.56
CA ASN A 396 -2.63 -5.29 -11.68
C ASN A 396 -3.22 -4.08 -12.43
N PRO A 397 -4.52 -3.77 -12.27
CA PRO A 397 -5.13 -2.62 -12.94
C PRO A 397 -4.50 -1.29 -12.49
N MET A 398 -4.24 -0.41 -13.45
CA MET A 398 -3.80 0.95 -13.17
C MET A 398 -5.01 1.84 -12.83
N ARG A 399 -4.83 2.79 -11.91
CA ARG A 399 -5.89 3.70 -11.47
C ARG A 399 -5.41 5.15 -11.55
N PHE A 400 -6.17 5.98 -12.25
CA PHE A 400 -5.85 7.39 -12.43
C PHE A 400 -6.99 8.25 -11.92
N SER A 401 -6.67 9.24 -11.09
CA SER A 401 -7.61 10.26 -10.68
C SER A 401 -7.90 11.18 -11.86
N LEU A 402 -9.17 11.56 -12.03
CA LEU A 402 -9.60 12.49 -13.09
C LEU A 402 -9.97 13.86 -12.52
N SER A 403 -9.92 14.03 -11.21
CA SER A 403 -9.98 15.33 -10.57
C SER A 403 -9.14 15.38 -9.28
N LYS A 404 -8.77 16.60 -8.87
CA LYS A 404 -8.12 16.90 -7.59
C LYS A 404 -8.94 17.95 -6.82
N PRO A 405 -8.87 18.00 -5.47
CA PRO A 405 -9.51 19.07 -4.72
C PRO A 405 -8.90 20.42 -5.07
N SER A 406 -9.72 21.48 -5.12
CA SER A 406 -9.24 22.84 -5.29
C SER A 406 -8.48 23.30 -4.03
N PRO A 407 -7.30 23.93 -4.16
CA PRO A 407 -6.57 24.48 -3.03
C PRO A 407 -7.36 25.52 -2.22
N THR A 408 -8.30 26.23 -2.87
CA THR A 408 -9.11 27.28 -2.25
C THR A 408 -10.41 26.77 -1.64
N ASN A 409 -10.92 25.63 -2.11
CA ASN A 409 -12.13 25.01 -1.61
C ASN A 409 -12.11 23.50 -1.89
N PRO A 410 -11.80 22.66 -0.90
CA PRO A 410 -11.69 21.20 -1.09
C PRO A 410 -12.95 20.52 -1.64
N SER A 411 -14.14 21.14 -1.47
CA SER A 411 -15.40 20.64 -2.04
C SER A 411 -15.51 20.83 -3.55
N THR A 412 -14.70 21.72 -4.12
CA THR A 412 -14.63 21.96 -5.57
C THR A 412 -13.57 21.05 -6.19
N LYS A 413 -13.95 20.33 -7.24
CA LYS A 413 -13.07 19.41 -7.96
C LYS A 413 -12.51 20.10 -9.21
N ILE A 414 -11.18 20.10 -9.34
CA ILE A 414 -10.47 20.56 -10.54
C ILE A 414 -10.23 19.35 -11.43
N PRO A 415 -10.75 19.32 -12.67
CA PRO A 415 -10.49 18.21 -13.59
C PRO A 415 -9.01 18.12 -13.95
N ILE A 416 -8.46 16.91 -13.93
CA ILE A 416 -7.09 16.60 -14.36
C ILE A 416 -7.14 15.55 -15.47
N LEU A 417 -6.13 15.57 -16.34
CA LEU A 417 -5.98 14.58 -17.40
C LEU A 417 -4.72 13.76 -17.12
N PRO A 418 -4.81 12.43 -16.91
CA PRO A 418 -3.64 11.55 -16.80
C PRO A 418 -2.92 11.40 -18.14
N LEU A 419 -2.33 12.50 -18.61
CA LEU A 419 -1.54 12.61 -19.82
C LEU A 419 -0.08 12.41 -19.43
N LEU A 420 0.46 11.24 -19.76
CA LEU A 420 1.80 10.83 -19.31
C LEU A 420 2.87 11.87 -19.69
N THR A 421 3.81 12.07 -18.78
CA THR A 421 4.77 13.18 -18.81
C THR A 421 6.20 12.71 -19.05
N THR A 422 6.54 11.45 -18.73
CA THR A 422 7.86 10.86 -19.01
C THR A 422 8.15 10.72 -20.51
N LYS A 423 7.12 10.79 -21.35
CA LYS A 423 7.21 10.94 -22.81
C LYS A 423 6.04 11.79 -23.28
N ARG A 424 6.29 12.78 -24.14
CA ARG A 424 5.22 13.55 -24.79
C ARG A 424 4.25 12.64 -25.55
N VAL A 425 3.00 12.58 -25.07
CA VAL A 425 1.86 11.95 -25.75
C VAL A 425 1.30 12.89 -26.83
N PHE A 426 0.89 12.32 -27.97
CA PHE A 426 0.34 13.07 -29.11
C PHE A 426 -1.14 13.42 -28.91
N LEU A 427 -1.43 14.33 -27.97
CA LEU A 427 -2.77 14.69 -27.52
C LEU A 427 -3.75 15.03 -28.66
N ARG A 428 -3.31 15.78 -29.68
CA ARG A 428 -4.16 16.13 -30.83
C ARG A 428 -4.70 14.89 -31.55
N ALA A 429 -3.86 13.86 -31.73
CA ALA A 429 -4.30 12.60 -32.30
C ALA A 429 -5.28 11.86 -31.37
N VAL A 430 -5.05 11.89 -30.05
CA VAL A 430 -5.96 11.29 -29.05
C VAL A 430 -7.35 11.90 -29.14
N LEU A 431 -7.45 13.23 -29.13
CA LEU A 431 -8.71 13.94 -29.23
C LEU A 431 -9.41 13.65 -30.56
N ALA A 432 -8.72 13.80 -31.67
CA ALA A 432 -9.31 13.59 -32.98
C ALA A 432 -9.81 12.14 -33.19
N GLU A 433 -9.04 11.14 -32.74
CA GLU A 433 -9.48 9.74 -32.79
C GLU A 433 -10.69 9.49 -31.88
N LEU A 434 -10.70 10.04 -30.66
CA LEU A 434 -11.83 9.90 -29.76
C LEU A 434 -13.11 10.51 -30.37
N LEU A 435 -13.02 11.70 -30.96
CA LEU A 435 -14.15 12.34 -31.63
C LEU A 435 -14.60 11.56 -32.87
N TRP A 436 -13.67 10.92 -33.58
CA TRP A 436 -13.95 10.01 -34.67
C TRP A 436 -14.66 8.72 -34.21
N PHE A 437 -14.28 8.15 -33.06
CA PHE A 437 -15.03 7.05 -32.45
C PHE A 437 -16.42 7.48 -32.03
N ILE A 438 -16.55 8.64 -31.38
CA ILE A 438 -17.84 9.18 -30.95
C ILE A 438 -18.74 9.35 -32.18
N SER A 439 -18.27 9.88 -33.30
CA SER A 439 -19.10 10.07 -34.50
C SER A 439 -19.54 8.77 -35.18
N GLY A 440 -19.03 7.60 -34.76
CA GLY A 440 -19.34 6.32 -35.40
C GLY A 440 -18.62 6.11 -36.74
N SER A 441 -17.65 6.96 -37.08
CA SER A 441 -16.93 6.87 -38.34
C SER A 441 -16.05 5.62 -38.40
N THR A 442 -15.88 5.08 -39.61
CA THR A 442 -15.09 3.86 -39.89
C THR A 442 -14.05 4.06 -41.00
N SER A 443 -14.01 5.25 -41.59
CA SER A 443 -12.99 5.63 -42.57
C SER A 443 -11.80 6.29 -41.87
N SER A 444 -10.58 5.85 -42.17
CA SER A 444 -9.35 6.51 -41.70
C SER A 444 -9.04 7.81 -42.45
N ILE A 445 -9.71 8.08 -43.58
CA ILE A 445 -9.40 9.21 -44.47
C ILE A 445 -9.52 10.57 -43.76
N PRO A 446 -10.61 10.89 -43.01
CA PRO A 446 -10.72 12.18 -42.33
C PRO A 446 -9.61 12.43 -41.31
N LEU A 447 -9.16 11.37 -40.61
CA LEU A 447 -8.03 11.45 -39.68
C LEU A 447 -6.73 11.73 -40.45
N SER A 448 -6.50 11.02 -41.55
CA SER A 448 -5.30 11.18 -42.37
C SER A 448 -5.21 12.58 -42.99
N GLU A 449 -6.32 13.10 -43.52
CA GLU A 449 -6.44 14.47 -44.06
C GLU A 449 -6.18 15.54 -42.99
N ALA A 450 -6.57 15.29 -41.73
CA ALA A 450 -6.23 16.13 -40.59
C ALA A 450 -4.76 15.98 -40.12
N GLY A 451 -3.96 15.14 -40.79
CA GLY A 451 -2.56 14.87 -40.48
C GLY A 451 -2.35 13.84 -39.37
N ILE A 452 -3.38 13.07 -39.01
CA ILE A 452 -3.35 12.04 -37.97
C ILE A 452 -3.31 10.67 -38.64
N LYS A 453 -2.11 10.09 -38.70
CA LYS A 453 -1.81 8.90 -39.52
C LYS A 453 -1.82 7.57 -38.76
N ILE A 454 -2.44 7.53 -37.59
CA ILE A 454 -2.40 6.38 -36.69
C ILE A 454 -3.10 5.12 -37.25
N TRP A 455 -4.06 5.31 -38.18
CA TRP A 455 -4.78 4.23 -38.85
C TRP A 455 -4.31 3.94 -40.29
N ASP A 456 -3.41 4.76 -40.85
CA ASP A 456 -2.99 4.65 -42.26
C ASP A 456 -2.39 3.28 -42.59
N GLY A 457 -1.62 2.70 -41.66
CA GLY A 457 -1.03 1.37 -41.82
C GLY A 457 -2.11 0.28 -41.96
N ASN A 458 -3.07 0.26 -41.04
CA ASN A 458 -4.17 -0.72 -41.02
C ASN A 458 -5.23 -0.47 -42.10
N GLY A 459 -5.36 0.76 -42.59
CA GLY A 459 -6.26 1.13 -43.69
C GLY A 459 -5.63 1.01 -45.09
N SER A 460 -4.35 0.64 -45.18
CA SER A 460 -3.65 0.54 -46.46
C SER A 460 -4.16 -0.62 -47.32
N ARG A 461 -4.05 -0.50 -48.65
CA ARG A 461 -4.40 -1.58 -49.60
C ARG A 461 -3.69 -2.89 -49.26
N GLU A 462 -2.38 -2.81 -49.01
CA GLU A 462 -1.54 -3.95 -48.67
C GLU A 462 -2.03 -4.68 -47.41
N PHE A 463 -2.36 -3.93 -46.35
CA PHE A 463 -2.83 -4.54 -45.11
C PHE A 463 -4.23 -5.15 -45.26
N LEU A 464 -5.17 -4.44 -45.89
CA LEU A 464 -6.53 -4.94 -46.13
C LEU A 464 -6.52 -6.23 -46.95
N ASP A 465 -5.68 -6.32 -47.99
CA ASP A 465 -5.53 -7.54 -48.78
C ASP A 465 -4.95 -8.68 -47.95
N LYS A 466 -3.91 -8.39 -47.14
CA LYS A 466 -3.27 -9.36 -46.24
C LYS A 466 -4.26 -9.99 -45.25
N VAL A 467 -5.24 -9.24 -44.76
CA VAL A 467 -6.26 -9.72 -43.81
C VAL A 467 -7.54 -10.23 -44.48
N GLY A 468 -7.56 -10.35 -45.81
CA GLY A 468 -8.69 -10.92 -46.56
C GLY A 468 -9.86 -9.96 -46.81
N LEU A 469 -9.61 -8.65 -46.72
CA LEU A 469 -10.59 -7.58 -46.92
C LEU A 469 -10.36 -6.84 -48.25
N SER A 470 -10.02 -7.58 -49.31
CA SER A 470 -9.68 -7.01 -50.63
C SER A 470 -10.81 -6.23 -51.31
N HIS A 471 -12.05 -6.49 -50.91
CA HIS A 471 -13.25 -5.81 -51.40
C HIS A 471 -13.46 -4.41 -50.79
N ARG A 472 -12.77 -4.08 -49.69
CA ARG A 472 -12.88 -2.77 -49.03
C ARG A 472 -12.07 -1.70 -49.77
N GLU A 473 -12.56 -0.46 -49.73
CA GLU A 473 -11.78 0.70 -50.20
C GLU A 473 -10.61 1.01 -49.25
N VAL A 474 -9.61 1.72 -49.76
CA VAL A 474 -8.49 2.18 -48.92
C VAL A 474 -9.03 3.12 -47.84
N GLY A 475 -8.69 2.83 -46.59
CA GLY A 475 -9.14 3.56 -45.42
C GLY A 475 -10.46 3.07 -44.82
N ASP A 476 -11.20 2.16 -45.47
CA ASP A 476 -12.36 1.50 -44.84
C ASP A 476 -11.86 0.43 -43.85
N LEU A 477 -11.99 0.72 -42.55
CA LEU A 477 -11.54 -0.15 -41.47
C LEU A 477 -12.59 -1.22 -41.10
N GLY A 478 -13.78 -1.19 -41.72
CA GLY A 478 -14.91 -2.02 -41.35
C GLY A 478 -15.63 -1.56 -40.08
N PRO A 479 -16.47 -2.42 -39.46
CA PRO A 479 -17.31 -2.06 -38.31
C PRO A 479 -16.51 -2.02 -37.00
N VAL A 480 -15.44 -1.22 -36.95
CA VAL A 480 -14.54 -1.06 -35.80
C VAL A 480 -15.14 -0.13 -34.74
N TYR A 481 -14.60 -0.19 -33.51
CA TYR A 481 -14.84 0.70 -32.37
C TYR A 481 -16.08 1.61 -32.43
N GLY A 482 -15.97 2.81 -33.02
CA GLY A 482 -17.04 3.80 -33.08
C GLY A 482 -18.32 3.27 -33.69
N PHE A 483 -18.23 2.48 -34.76
CA PHE A 483 -19.39 1.79 -35.33
C PHE A 483 -20.06 0.89 -34.29
N GLN A 484 -19.30 0.10 -33.55
CA GLN A 484 -19.87 -0.74 -32.49
C GLN A 484 -20.42 0.11 -31.35
N TRP A 485 -19.87 1.29 -31.06
CA TRP A 485 -20.39 2.19 -30.02
C TRP A 485 -21.74 2.79 -30.39
N ARG A 486 -21.93 3.18 -31.65
CA ARG A 486 -23.13 3.89 -32.13
C ARG A 486 -24.16 2.99 -32.81
N HIS A 487 -23.72 1.86 -33.36
CA HIS A 487 -24.50 0.99 -34.25
C HIS A 487 -24.27 -0.50 -33.94
N PHE A 488 -24.16 -0.88 -32.67
CA PHE A 488 -23.86 -2.27 -32.29
C PHE A 488 -24.87 -3.24 -32.89
N GLY A 489 -24.38 -4.23 -33.65
CA GLY A 489 -25.22 -5.26 -34.30
C GLY A 489 -25.89 -4.81 -35.61
N ALA A 490 -25.65 -3.59 -36.11
CA ALA A 490 -26.07 -3.20 -37.45
C ALA A 490 -25.26 -3.97 -38.53
N GLU A 491 -25.90 -4.22 -39.68
CA GLU A 491 -25.22 -4.85 -40.81
C GLU A 491 -24.30 -3.84 -41.51
N TYR A 492 -22.99 -4.07 -41.41
CA TYR A 492 -22.01 -3.20 -42.06
C TYR A 492 -21.97 -3.41 -43.57
N VAL A 493 -22.09 -2.30 -44.32
CA VAL A 493 -21.95 -2.22 -45.78
C VAL A 493 -20.57 -1.66 -46.12
N ASP A 494 -20.39 -0.35 -45.98
CA ASP A 494 -19.15 0.38 -46.23
C ASP A 494 -19.02 1.62 -45.31
N ALA A 495 -17.93 2.37 -45.46
CA ALA A 495 -17.64 3.54 -44.63
C ALA A 495 -18.42 4.82 -45.03
N HIS A 496 -19.15 4.80 -46.15
CA HIS A 496 -19.90 5.94 -46.68
C HIS A 496 -21.40 5.86 -46.36
N THR A 497 -21.87 4.67 -45.97
CA THR A 497 -23.27 4.41 -45.63
C THR A 497 -23.69 5.16 -44.38
N ASP A 498 -24.89 5.75 -44.40
CA ASP A 498 -25.51 6.34 -43.21
C ASP A 498 -26.18 5.26 -42.36
N TYR A 499 -25.61 5.01 -41.18
CA TYR A 499 -26.09 4.03 -40.22
C TYR A 499 -27.02 4.62 -39.15
N THR A 500 -27.44 5.89 -39.30
CA THR A 500 -28.32 6.56 -38.33
C THR A 500 -29.58 5.72 -38.05
N GLY A 501 -29.84 5.45 -36.77
CA GLY A 501 -30.98 4.66 -36.32
C GLY A 501 -30.83 3.13 -36.49
N GLN A 502 -29.70 2.65 -37.00
CA GLN A 502 -29.40 1.22 -37.11
C GLN A 502 -28.60 0.72 -35.90
N GLY A 503 -28.86 -0.53 -35.49
CA GLY A 503 -28.18 -1.17 -34.37
C GLY A 503 -28.55 -0.56 -33.01
N VAL A 504 -27.65 -0.71 -32.03
CA VAL A 504 -27.80 -0.14 -30.68
C VAL A 504 -26.76 0.97 -30.48
N ASP A 505 -27.24 2.19 -30.21
CA ASP A 505 -26.39 3.31 -29.77
C ASP A 505 -26.10 3.18 -28.27
N GLN A 506 -25.01 2.47 -27.97
CA GLN A 506 -24.58 2.21 -26.60
C GLN A 506 -24.13 3.49 -25.88
N LEU A 507 -23.56 4.45 -26.62
CA LEU A 507 -23.07 5.70 -26.05
C LEU A 507 -24.24 6.59 -25.60
N ALA A 508 -25.28 6.70 -26.43
CA ALA A 508 -26.52 7.38 -26.06
C ALA A 508 -27.21 6.69 -24.86
N ASP A 509 -27.24 5.35 -24.83
CA ASP A 509 -27.81 4.60 -23.70
C ASP A 509 -27.05 4.82 -22.39
N ILE A 510 -25.72 4.92 -22.42
CA ILE A 510 -24.90 5.27 -21.25
C ILE A 510 -25.30 6.63 -20.69
N VAL A 511 -25.33 7.67 -21.54
CA VAL A 511 -25.66 9.03 -21.10
C VAL A 511 -27.06 9.07 -20.49
N ARG A 512 -28.02 8.40 -21.14
CA ARG A 512 -29.40 8.26 -20.64
C ARG A 512 -29.43 7.57 -19.28
N LYS A 513 -28.81 6.39 -19.14
CA LYS A 513 -28.76 5.63 -17.87
C LYS A 513 -28.10 6.41 -16.74
N ILE A 514 -27.03 7.16 -17.00
CA ILE A 514 -26.39 7.98 -15.96
C ILE A 514 -27.34 9.08 -15.47
N LYS A 515 -28.12 9.71 -16.37
CA LYS A 515 -29.07 10.76 -16.00
C LYS A 515 -30.33 10.23 -15.31
N GLU A 516 -30.85 9.10 -15.77
CA GLU A 516 -32.15 8.55 -15.33
C GLU A 516 -32.02 7.51 -14.21
N THR A 517 -30.98 6.68 -14.26
CA THR A 517 -30.78 5.53 -13.36
C THR A 517 -29.29 5.38 -12.97
N PRO A 518 -28.67 6.37 -12.27
CA PRO A 518 -27.23 6.44 -12.04
C PRO A 518 -26.65 5.27 -11.23
N PHE A 519 -27.48 4.57 -10.46
CA PHE A 519 -27.10 3.38 -9.68
C PHE A 519 -27.21 2.07 -10.49
N ASP A 520 -27.59 2.13 -11.76
CA ASP A 520 -27.64 0.96 -12.62
C ASP A 520 -26.23 0.35 -12.75
N ARG A 521 -26.17 -0.98 -12.62
CA ARG A 521 -24.92 -1.75 -12.71
C ARG A 521 -24.62 -2.21 -14.14
N ARG A 522 -25.43 -1.80 -15.13
CA ARG A 522 -25.34 -2.18 -16.55
C ARG A 522 -25.06 -0.96 -17.44
N ILE A 523 -24.35 0.03 -16.92
CA ILE A 523 -23.84 1.18 -17.68
C ILE A 523 -22.54 0.74 -18.35
N ILE A 524 -22.65 0.04 -19.46
CA ILE A 524 -21.56 -0.68 -20.15
C ILE A 524 -21.62 -0.38 -21.64
N MET A 525 -20.46 -0.25 -22.28
CA MET A 525 -20.30 -0.18 -23.74
C MET A 525 -19.23 -1.15 -24.20
N SER A 526 -19.52 -1.90 -25.27
CA SER A 526 -18.63 -2.90 -25.85
C SER A 526 -18.35 -2.61 -27.32
N ALA A 527 -17.07 -2.66 -27.71
CA ALA A 527 -16.66 -2.78 -29.10
C ALA A 527 -16.52 -4.25 -29.54
N TRP A 528 -16.58 -5.21 -28.61
CA TRP A 528 -16.37 -6.62 -28.92
C TRP A 528 -17.64 -7.29 -29.44
N ASN A 529 -17.73 -7.43 -30.77
CA ASN A 529 -18.81 -8.14 -31.43
C ASN A 529 -18.26 -9.36 -32.19
N PRO A 530 -18.40 -10.59 -31.65
CA PRO A 530 -17.90 -11.81 -32.28
C PRO A 530 -18.36 -12.04 -33.72
N ALA A 531 -19.58 -11.58 -34.07
CA ALA A 531 -20.13 -11.76 -35.41
C ALA A 531 -19.42 -10.88 -36.46
N ASP A 532 -18.85 -9.75 -36.04
CA ASP A 532 -18.22 -8.77 -36.93
C ASP A 532 -16.69 -8.79 -36.90
N LEU A 533 -16.05 -9.56 -36.02
CA LEU A 533 -14.57 -9.55 -35.89
C LEU A 533 -13.84 -9.81 -37.21
N LYS A 534 -14.38 -10.67 -38.08
CA LYS A 534 -13.79 -10.99 -39.38
C LYS A 534 -13.99 -9.89 -40.44
N LYS A 535 -14.84 -8.90 -40.17
CA LYS A 535 -15.13 -7.78 -41.05
C LYS A 535 -14.26 -6.55 -40.76
N MET A 536 -13.59 -6.54 -39.60
CA MET A 536 -12.78 -5.43 -39.09
C MET A 536 -11.33 -5.56 -39.58
N ALA A 537 -10.74 -4.44 -40.01
CA ALA A 537 -9.31 -4.39 -40.33
C ALA A 537 -8.45 -4.76 -39.13
N LEU A 538 -8.82 -4.31 -37.93
CA LEU A 538 -8.18 -4.70 -36.68
C LEU A 538 -9.23 -4.95 -35.58
N PRO A 539 -9.25 -6.15 -34.97
CA PRO A 539 -10.14 -6.42 -33.85
C PRO A 539 -9.90 -5.46 -32.67
N PRO A 540 -10.95 -4.97 -31.97
CA PRO A 540 -10.81 -3.96 -30.93
C PRO A 540 -9.83 -4.32 -29.82
N CYS A 541 -8.87 -3.45 -29.52
CA CYS A 541 -7.94 -3.62 -28.41
C CYS A 541 -8.61 -3.25 -27.08
N HIS A 542 -9.11 -2.02 -26.96
CA HIS A 542 -9.95 -1.57 -25.84
C HIS A 542 -11.39 -1.98 -26.10
N MET A 543 -11.77 -3.13 -25.51
CA MET A 543 -12.89 -3.92 -26.00
C MET A 543 -14.21 -3.61 -25.29
N PHE A 544 -14.19 -3.18 -24.04
CA PHE A 544 -15.39 -2.67 -23.36
C PHE A 544 -15.01 -1.73 -22.21
N ALA A 545 -15.94 -0.85 -21.86
CA ALA A 545 -15.86 0.02 -20.69
C ALA A 545 -17.15 -0.03 -19.87
N GLN A 546 -17.01 0.06 -18.55
CA GLN A 546 -18.11 0.16 -17.59
C GLN A 546 -18.01 1.47 -16.82
N TYR A 547 -19.13 2.13 -16.59
CA TYR A 547 -19.21 3.36 -15.83
C TYR A 547 -19.89 3.13 -14.47
N TYR A 548 -19.50 3.93 -13.49
CA TYR A 548 -20.02 3.88 -12.13
C TYR A 548 -20.18 5.30 -11.58
N VAL A 549 -21.34 5.59 -10.99
CA VAL A 549 -21.62 6.87 -10.34
C VAL A 549 -21.57 6.68 -8.83
N SER A 550 -20.70 7.44 -8.15
CA SER A 550 -20.65 7.52 -6.69
C SER A 550 -21.17 8.86 -6.20
N TYR A 551 -21.90 8.87 -5.07
CA TYR A 551 -22.35 10.09 -4.39
C TYR A 551 -21.69 10.20 -3.01
N PRO A 552 -21.40 11.42 -2.52
CA PRO A 552 -20.99 11.66 -1.14
C PRO A 552 -21.97 11.05 -0.11
N GLU A 553 -21.46 10.64 1.05
CA GLU A 553 -22.27 10.12 2.16
C GLU A 553 -23.37 11.13 2.58
N GLY A 554 -24.58 10.63 2.84
CA GLY A 554 -25.75 11.44 3.18
C GLY A 554 -26.63 11.86 1.99
N ILE A 555 -26.30 11.46 0.76
CA ILE A 555 -27.17 11.59 -0.41
C ILE A 555 -27.93 10.27 -0.64
N GLU A 556 -29.16 10.18 -0.15
CA GLU A 556 -30.07 9.08 -0.46
C GLU A 556 -30.69 9.29 -1.87
N ASP A 557 -30.75 8.22 -2.66
CA ASP A 557 -31.41 8.18 -3.98
C ASP A 557 -30.96 9.26 -5.00
N GLY A 558 -29.72 9.77 -4.88
CA GLY A 558 -29.22 10.86 -5.73
C GLY A 558 -29.94 12.20 -5.48
N LYS A 559 -30.72 12.30 -4.40
CA LYS A 559 -31.46 13.48 -3.97
C LYS A 559 -30.85 14.02 -2.68
N GLY A 560 -29.92 14.96 -2.83
CA GLY A 560 -29.21 15.60 -1.73
C GLY A 560 -28.31 16.73 -2.20
N LYS A 561 -27.68 17.46 -1.27
CA LYS A 561 -26.73 18.53 -1.60
C LYS A 561 -25.35 17.93 -1.90
N GLY A 562 -25.09 17.57 -3.17
CA GLY A 562 -23.76 17.21 -3.65
C GLY A 562 -23.76 16.59 -5.04
N LYS A 563 -22.73 16.88 -5.83
CA LYS A 563 -22.59 16.40 -7.21
C LYS A 563 -21.88 15.04 -7.22
N GLY A 564 -22.46 14.05 -7.90
CA GLY A 564 -21.87 12.72 -8.01
C GLY A 564 -20.57 12.72 -8.82
N GLU A 565 -19.78 11.65 -8.65
CA GLU A 565 -18.53 11.41 -9.38
C GLU A 565 -18.71 10.23 -10.36
N LEU A 566 -18.31 10.42 -11.62
CA LEU A 566 -18.34 9.41 -12.67
C LEU A 566 -16.96 8.75 -12.80
N SER A 567 -16.89 7.45 -12.53
CA SER A 567 -15.69 6.63 -12.77
C SER A 567 -15.89 5.70 -13.96
N CYS A 568 -14.79 5.35 -14.61
CA CYS A 568 -14.75 4.46 -15.77
C CYS A 568 -13.78 3.31 -15.51
N LEU A 569 -14.23 2.08 -15.71
CA LEU A 569 -13.39 0.90 -15.84
C LEU A 569 -13.25 0.56 -17.32
N LEU A 570 -12.02 0.53 -17.81
CA LEU A 570 -11.66 0.08 -19.14
C LEU A 570 -11.07 -1.33 -19.06
N TYR A 571 -11.55 -2.24 -19.91
CA TYR A 571 -10.84 -3.50 -20.18
C TYR A 571 -10.24 -3.49 -21.59
N GLN A 572 -8.91 -3.62 -21.64
CA GLN A 572 -8.15 -3.68 -22.88
C GLN A 572 -7.48 -5.05 -23.00
N ARG A 573 -7.80 -5.81 -24.06
CA ARG A 573 -7.33 -7.21 -24.21
C ARG A 573 -5.85 -7.32 -24.58
N SER A 574 -5.30 -6.28 -25.20
CA SER A 574 -3.98 -6.26 -25.84
C SER A 574 -3.42 -4.86 -25.71
N CYS A 575 -2.32 -4.73 -24.98
CA CYS A 575 -1.82 -3.47 -24.45
C CYS A 575 -0.35 -3.32 -24.83
N ASP A 576 -0.10 -2.63 -25.94
CA ASP A 576 1.23 -2.16 -26.30
C ASP A 576 1.63 -1.06 -25.32
N MET A 577 2.55 -1.38 -24.42
CA MET A 577 3.00 -0.48 -23.37
C MET A 577 3.82 0.69 -23.90
N GLY A 578 4.50 0.58 -25.04
CA GLY A 578 5.36 1.65 -25.57
C GLY A 578 4.59 2.75 -26.31
N LEU A 579 3.58 2.34 -27.08
CA LEU A 579 2.80 3.25 -27.94
C LEU A 579 1.34 3.36 -27.51
N GLY A 580 0.63 2.24 -27.40
CA GLY A 580 -0.83 2.21 -27.26
C GLY A 580 -1.32 2.69 -25.90
N VAL A 581 -0.78 2.15 -24.81
CA VAL A 581 -1.28 2.38 -23.45
C VAL A 581 -1.29 3.87 -23.04
N PRO A 582 -0.23 4.68 -23.26
CA PRO A 582 -0.29 6.12 -22.98
C PRO A 582 -1.42 6.84 -23.72
N PHE A 583 -1.70 6.41 -24.96
CA PHE A 583 -2.78 6.93 -25.79
C PHE A 583 -4.15 6.53 -25.25
N ASN A 584 -4.32 5.25 -24.86
CA ASN A 584 -5.58 4.71 -24.38
C ASN A 584 -5.96 5.26 -22.99
N ILE A 585 -4.99 5.52 -22.11
CA ILE A 585 -5.21 6.21 -20.82
C ILE A 585 -5.82 7.59 -21.08
N ALA A 586 -5.20 8.40 -21.94
CA ALA A 586 -5.67 9.74 -22.24
C ALA A 586 -7.05 9.73 -22.93
N SER A 587 -7.26 8.80 -23.88
CA SER A 587 -8.52 8.67 -24.63
C SER A 587 -9.71 8.36 -23.73
N TYR A 588 -9.63 7.33 -22.88
CA TYR A 588 -10.74 6.98 -21.99
C TYR A 588 -10.90 7.93 -20.81
N ALA A 589 -9.84 8.60 -20.37
CA ALA A 589 -9.95 9.72 -19.44
C ALA A 589 -10.78 10.87 -20.06
N LEU A 590 -10.45 11.28 -21.29
CA LEU A 590 -11.20 12.31 -22.03
C LEU A 590 -12.66 11.91 -22.27
N LEU A 591 -12.92 10.66 -22.67
CA LEU A 591 -14.29 10.16 -22.82
C LEU A 591 -15.08 10.26 -21.51
N THR A 592 -14.45 9.92 -20.38
CA THR A 592 -15.08 10.02 -19.06
C THR A 592 -15.37 11.47 -18.69
N HIS A 593 -14.46 12.40 -19.00
CA HIS A 593 -14.68 13.84 -18.84
C HIS A 593 -15.85 14.35 -19.69
N ILE A 594 -15.94 13.93 -20.95
CA ILE A 594 -17.02 14.29 -21.87
C ILE A 594 -18.38 13.79 -21.33
N ILE A 595 -18.46 12.52 -20.93
CA ILE A 595 -19.70 11.95 -20.38
C ILE A 595 -20.07 12.65 -19.06
N ALA A 596 -19.11 12.86 -18.15
CA ALA A 596 -19.35 13.58 -16.91
C ALA A 596 -19.85 15.01 -17.14
N HIS A 597 -19.34 15.71 -18.16
CA HIS A 597 -19.84 17.02 -18.56
C HIS A 597 -21.28 16.93 -19.08
N ALA A 598 -21.55 15.99 -20.00
CA ALA A 598 -22.88 15.79 -20.58
C ALA A 598 -23.95 15.42 -19.52
N THR A 599 -23.56 14.74 -18.45
CA THR A 599 -24.49 14.26 -17.40
C THR A 599 -24.46 15.08 -16.12
N ASP A 600 -23.78 16.22 -16.12
CA ASP A 600 -23.57 17.08 -14.94
C ASP A 600 -23.02 16.34 -13.71
N LEU A 601 -21.95 15.57 -13.89
CA LEU A 601 -21.19 14.91 -12.82
C LEU A 601 -19.76 15.47 -12.73
N ASN A 602 -19.07 15.16 -11.64
CA ASN A 602 -17.63 15.37 -11.52
C ASN A 602 -16.89 14.15 -12.12
N PRO A 603 -15.75 14.34 -12.80
CA PRO A 603 -14.93 13.21 -13.23
C PRO A 603 -14.22 12.58 -12.02
N GLY A 604 -14.44 11.29 -11.81
CA GLY A 604 -13.93 10.50 -10.69
C GLY A 604 -12.59 9.84 -11.02
N LYS A 605 -12.61 8.54 -11.35
CA LYS A 605 -11.40 7.74 -11.61
C LYS A 605 -11.48 6.99 -12.94
N LEU A 606 -10.34 6.83 -13.60
CA LEU A 606 -10.14 5.83 -14.67
C LEU A 606 -9.43 4.61 -14.08
N ILE A 607 -9.99 3.42 -14.29
CA ILE A 607 -9.40 2.14 -13.91
C ILE A 607 -9.10 1.36 -15.18
N HIS A 608 -7.83 1.20 -15.53
CA HIS A 608 -7.39 0.51 -16.73
C HIS A 608 -6.99 -0.94 -16.39
N THR A 609 -7.86 -1.88 -16.74
CA THR A 609 -7.65 -3.32 -16.63
C THR A 609 -7.13 -3.86 -17.96
N MET A 610 -6.07 -4.67 -17.91
CA MET A 610 -5.35 -5.12 -19.09
C MET A 610 -5.36 -6.64 -19.18
N GLY A 611 -5.45 -7.18 -20.39
CA GLY A 611 -5.27 -8.60 -20.72
C GLY A 611 -3.79 -8.88 -20.96
N ASP A 612 -3.40 -9.02 -22.21
CA ASP A 612 -1.98 -9.16 -22.61
C ASP A 612 -1.30 -7.78 -22.59
N ALA A 613 -0.51 -7.51 -21.54
CA ALA A 613 0.31 -6.31 -21.44
C ALA A 613 1.74 -6.61 -21.88
N HIS A 614 2.19 -5.94 -22.94
CA HIS A 614 3.45 -6.29 -23.59
C HIS A 614 4.27 -5.11 -24.05
N VAL A 615 5.57 -5.37 -24.14
CA VAL A 615 6.57 -4.51 -24.74
C VAL A 615 7.10 -5.21 -25.99
N TYR A 616 7.05 -4.55 -27.13
CA TYR A 616 7.73 -5.04 -28.34
C TYR A 616 9.24 -5.00 -28.14
N LEU A 617 9.94 -6.00 -28.67
CA LEU A 617 11.39 -6.12 -28.49
C LEU A 617 12.17 -4.92 -29.07
N ASP A 618 11.67 -4.31 -30.14
CA ASP A 618 12.28 -3.12 -30.74
C ASP A 618 11.95 -1.80 -30.00
N HIS A 619 11.17 -1.86 -28.92
CA HIS A 619 10.87 -0.72 -28.04
C HIS A 619 11.66 -0.75 -26.73
N VAL A 620 12.38 -1.84 -26.43
CA VAL A 620 13.06 -2.02 -25.14
C VAL A 620 14.01 -0.87 -24.83
N GLU A 621 14.92 -0.54 -25.75
CA GLU A 621 15.90 0.55 -25.55
C GLU A 621 15.22 1.92 -25.33
N ALA A 622 14.18 2.20 -26.11
CA ALA A 622 13.39 3.43 -25.98
C ALA A 622 12.66 3.52 -24.63
N LEU A 623 12.17 2.39 -24.13
CA LEU A 623 11.50 2.31 -22.83
C LEU A 623 12.50 2.36 -21.68
N GLU A 624 13.69 1.77 -21.81
CA GLU A 624 14.77 1.94 -20.83
C GLU A 624 15.16 3.42 -20.70
N GLU A 625 15.25 4.17 -21.81
CA GLU A 625 15.43 5.63 -21.77
C GLU A 625 14.24 6.33 -21.07
N GLN A 626 13.01 5.91 -21.33
CA GLN A 626 11.83 6.47 -20.66
C GLN A 626 11.86 6.24 -19.15
N LEU A 627 12.31 5.06 -18.71
CA LEU A 627 12.34 4.64 -17.31
C LEU A 627 13.34 5.41 -16.44
N THR A 628 14.29 6.15 -17.04
CA THR A 628 15.21 7.03 -16.32
C THR A 628 14.62 8.43 -16.06
N ARG A 629 13.43 8.73 -16.59
CA ARG A 629 12.79 10.04 -16.48
C ARG A 629 11.79 10.05 -15.33
N GLU A 630 11.87 11.07 -14.50
CA GLU A 630 10.89 11.27 -13.43
C GLU A 630 9.63 11.96 -13.99
N PRO A 631 8.41 11.49 -13.65
CA PRO A 631 7.18 12.17 -14.01
C PRO A 631 7.14 13.62 -13.52
N THR A 632 6.50 14.50 -14.30
CA THR A 632 6.00 15.79 -13.82
C THR A 632 4.53 15.67 -13.48
N ASP A 633 3.96 16.67 -12.81
CA ASP A 633 2.52 16.69 -12.52
C ASP A 633 1.67 16.51 -13.78
N PHE A 634 0.58 15.76 -13.65
CA PHE A 634 -0.44 15.70 -14.68
C PHE A 634 -1.08 17.06 -14.93
N PRO A 635 -1.38 17.40 -16.19
CA PRO A 635 -1.99 18.68 -16.51
C PRO A 635 -3.46 18.75 -16.06
N GLU A 636 -3.92 19.98 -15.84
CA GLU A 636 -5.34 20.28 -15.64
C GLU A 636 -6.06 20.27 -16.98
N LEU A 637 -7.33 19.84 -16.95
CA LEU A 637 -8.21 19.86 -18.12
C LEU A 637 -9.32 20.89 -17.90
N LYS A 638 -9.44 21.84 -18.83
CA LYS A 638 -10.53 22.79 -18.88
C LYS A 638 -11.39 22.53 -20.11
N ILE A 639 -12.68 22.31 -19.88
CA ILE A 639 -13.70 22.20 -20.94
C ILE A 639 -14.33 23.59 -21.08
N LYS A 640 -14.27 24.16 -22.29
CA LYS A 640 -14.81 25.49 -22.61
C LYS A 640 -16.30 25.48 -22.96
N ARG A 641 -16.85 24.28 -23.21
CA ARG A 641 -18.24 24.09 -23.60
C ARG A 641 -19.18 24.44 -22.44
N GLU A 642 -20.27 25.15 -22.73
CA GLU A 642 -21.18 25.70 -21.70
C GLU A 642 -22.43 24.85 -21.43
N ASP A 643 -22.69 23.84 -22.27
CA ASP A 643 -23.90 23.00 -22.25
C ASP A 643 -23.84 21.83 -21.23
N ARG A 644 -23.21 22.06 -20.09
CA ARG A 644 -23.05 21.04 -19.04
C ARG A 644 -24.42 20.51 -18.60
N GLY A 645 -24.56 19.18 -18.52
CA GLY A 645 -25.82 18.51 -18.16
C GLY A 645 -26.83 18.35 -19.30
N SER A 646 -26.54 18.87 -20.50
CA SER A 646 -27.43 18.79 -21.66
C SER A 646 -27.74 17.35 -22.09
N GLY A 647 -26.83 16.41 -21.83
CA GLY A 647 -26.84 15.05 -22.37
C GLY A 647 -26.28 14.94 -23.78
N VAL A 648 -25.71 16.02 -24.33
CA VAL A 648 -25.14 16.00 -25.69
C VAL A 648 -23.76 15.36 -25.68
N ILE A 649 -23.62 14.23 -26.40
CA ILE A 649 -22.33 13.54 -26.59
C ILE A 649 -21.70 13.82 -27.95
N ASP A 650 -22.45 14.41 -28.87
CA ASP A 650 -22.04 14.67 -30.25
C ASP A 650 -21.51 16.10 -30.47
N GLY A 651 -20.85 16.30 -31.61
CA GLY A 651 -20.47 17.63 -32.11
C GLY A 651 -19.35 18.34 -31.35
N TRP A 652 -18.62 17.63 -30.50
CA TRP A 652 -17.45 18.15 -29.80
C TRP A 652 -16.32 18.50 -30.77
N LYS A 653 -15.51 19.51 -30.41
CA LYS A 653 -14.38 19.98 -31.22
C LYS A 653 -13.10 20.07 -30.40
N GLU A 654 -11.95 19.97 -31.07
CA GLU A 654 -10.64 19.97 -30.42
C GLU A 654 -10.41 21.25 -29.59
N GLU A 655 -10.82 22.40 -30.10
CA GLU A 655 -10.65 23.72 -29.46
C GLU A 655 -11.42 23.91 -28.14
N GLU A 656 -12.40 23.05 -27.87
CA GLU A 656 -13.21 23.05 -26.65
C GLU A 656 -12.45 22.45 -25.45
N PHE A 657 -11.33 21.76 -25.70
CA PHE A 657 -10.46 21.20 -24.68
C PHE A 657 -9.19 22.04 -24.52
N GLU A 658 -8.91 22.47 -23.30
CA GLU A 658 -7.71 23.22 -22.95
C GLU A 658 -6.93 22.46 -21.88
N VAL A 659 -5.71 22.05 -22.21
CA VAL A 659 -4.81 21.32 -21.30
C VAL A 659 -3.79 22.31 -20.74
N ILE A 660 -3.82 22.49 -19.42
CA ILE A 660 -3.07 23.54 -18.71
C ILE A 660 -1.94 22.88 -17.91
N GLY A 661 -0.73 23.42 -18.03
CA GLY A 661 0.42 22.96 -17.25
C GLY A 661 1.07 21.65 -17.75
N TYR A 662 0.82 21.23 -18.99
CA TYR A 662 1.43 20.01 -19.53
C TYR A 662 2.92 20.22 -19.83
N ALA A 663 3.79 19.70 -18.95
CA ALA A 663 5.24 19.85 -19.01
C ALA A 663 5.99 18.51 -19.25
N PRO A 664 5.70 17.77 -20.34
CA PRO A 664 6.31 16.47 -20.55
C PRO A 664 7.78 16.58 -20.94
N HIS A 665 8.53 15.52 -20.64
CA HIS A 665 9.83 15.24 -21.23
C HIS A 665 9.74 15.13 -22.77
N LYS A 666 10.90 15.20 -23.43
CA LYS A 666 11.00 15.12 -24.90
C LYS A 666 10.37 13.83 -25.44
N ALA A 667 9.84 13.89 -26.65
CA ALA A 667 9.29 12.70 -27.30
C ALA A 667 10.38 11.63 -27.49
N ILE A 668 10.01 10.36 -27.29
CA ILE A 668 10.84 9.19 -27.62
C ILE A 668 10.19 8.52 -28.83
N LYS A 669 11.00 8.27 -29.87
CA LYS A 669 10.52 7.63 -31.09
C LYS A 669 10.43 6.13 -30.88
N MET A 670 9.26 5.56 -31.16
CA MET A 670 9.03 4.12 -31.23
C MET A 670 8.25 3.83 -32.52
N LYS A 671 8.59 2.74 -33.21
CA LYS A 671 7.94 2.36 -34.47
C LYS A 671 6.70 1.53 -34.16
N MET A 672 5.60 1.77 -34.87
CA MET A 672 4.43 0.91 -34.76
C MET A 672 4.72 -0.44 -35.46
N SER A 673 4.46 -1.55 -34.76
CA SER A 673 4.49 -2.89 -35.34
C SER A 673 3.16 -3.16 -36.07
N VAL A 674 3.21 -3.34 -37.39
CA VAL A 674 2.01 -3.51 -38.25
C VAL A 674 1.75 -4.98 -38.59
#